data_AF-A0A9W7HTL3-F1
#
_entry.id   AF-A0A9W7HTL3-F1
#
_cell.length_a   1.000
_cell.length_b   1.000
_cell.length_c   1.000
_cell.angle_alpha   90.00
_cell.angle_beta   90.00
_cell.angle_gamma   90.00
#
_symmetry.space_group_name_H-M   'P 1'
#
loop_
_entity.id
_entity.type
_entity.pdbx_description
1 polymer ?
#
loop_
_entity_poly.entity_id
_entity_poly.type
_entity_poly.pdbx_seq_one_letter_code
_entity_poly.pdbx_strand_id
1 'polypeptide(L)'
;MQDGRWCSDADELRAHAVKFYADLYTSEPRQPNMGPMGDFFAYRREELNPMLADVTRDEARCSRVWKGLASVWSEVQNGICWNVRDGMLMDFWFGTWLDEEGPLASFCVDPSVIVPVRVAGMVTDAGDWNWSVLAHHLPEDILLKLAAVPPPRRGFGEDNPGWRWNKSRCFSVKLAYTAIQPATGGGVNAIWKLIWSLRVPRRVQSFLWLAAHERLLTNVERMRRHMASSPSCGICGDPIEDVVHAVRDCSKAKEVWRGLVPSAAIARFFTLPLQTWLFENLSSDTAATQGGGSWEVLFVSTCWLLWKDRCRRLLDVDYVENHCFLPQCRRVAAEFFEAARREHVSAMVEKPVVHWCRPAAGWIKANTDAAVNPISHRASVGEYSGIARDDGSLVFIASSVFFSSPPDFPPRLKAIRAAGANQSESRYSMDYGDGPMLGDKALQPHGGEKPHVWSSLEGGSQYKPETFESLAYEGTIRKLVYDLGYPQELLEWTFDWKYMVRGLVLDKKRGNILKMDRHKYVKVAYHGFTELSKEDKVGIYGNTLIRDTFDEPDYALIDTLFSLAEAYMFAQLVDFRDKNPGKVPDYSHMYKDVRAAVDLCHRDGTLKQMVAKDPKRYINEDTCIVPMLKMLRNSGRSTFLVTNSLWDYTNIVMNFLCASHTLDGEINCNFDWLQYFDVVITGSAKPGFFLDNHANIFEVEPESGMLLNTDNGTPMPQVGNTSPKLLPKGLSKTCRVFQGGCVGHLHKLLSVESSSQVLYVGDHIYGDILRSKKVLGWRTMLVVPELEREVELLWELRDRRKQLRLLRNDRVLVEDQVHHLKWSLKFESLGDDEKQNMISTLGELESRKHQVRLAHQQAQRDCHQKFHKIWGQLMKTGYQNSRFAHQVERFACLYTSQVSNLSLYSPDKYYRPSEDFMPHEFDIFLL
;
A
#
# COMPACT_ATOMS: atom_id res chain seq x y z
N MET A 1 -9.56 11.79 -20.31
CA MET A 1 -10.47 12.32 -19.25
C MET A 1 -10.77 13.78 -19.60
N GLN A 2 -11.93 14.07 -20.19
CA GLN A 2 -12.25 15.40 -20.75
C GLN A 2 -13.60 16.00 -20.31
N ASP A 3 -14.45 15.27 -19.58
CA ASP A 3 -15.77 15.78 -19.21
C ASP A 3 -15.92 15.86 -17.68
N GLY A 4 -15.71 17.06 -17.14
CA GLY A 4 -15.76 17.34 -15.71
C GLY A 4 -17.12 17.09 -15.08
N ARG A 5 -17.23 16.00 -14.30
CA ARG A 5 -18.27 15.79 -13.27
C ARG A 5 -17.67 14.94 -12.17
N TRP A 6 -17.40 15.56 -11.02
CA TRP A 6 -17.26 14.85 -9.75
C TRP A 6 -18.49 15.28 -8.95
N CYS A 7 -19.30 14.35 -8.48
CA CYS A 7 -20.51 14.59 -7.72
C CYS A 7 -20.53 13.66 -6.49
N SER A 8 -21.48 13.87 -5.58
CA SER A 8 -21.56 13.31 -4.21
C SER A 8 -21.17 11.85 -4.04
N ASP A 9 -20.61 11.51 -2.86
CA ASP A 9 -20.37 10.13 -2.43
C ASP A 9 -21.61 9.23 -2.65
N ALA A 10 -22.83 9.80 -2.58
CA ALA A 10 -24.07 9.08 -2.87
C ALA A 10 -24.30 8.84 -4.38
N ASP A 11 -24.03 9.82 -5.25
CA ASP A 11 -24.19 9.67 -6.70
C ASP A 11 -23.04 8.89 -7.35
N GLU A 12 -21.85 8.91 -6.74
CA GLU A 12 -20.72 8.05 -7.08
C GLU A 12 -21.00 6.61 -6.67
N LEU A 13 -21.54 6.37 -5.46
CA LEU A 13 -22.06 5.06 -5.06
C LEU A 13 -23.16 4.58 -6.00
N ARG A 14 -24.08 5.45 -6.42
CA ARG A 14 -25.11 5.12 -7.43
C ARG A 14 -24.48 4.74 -8.76
N ALA A 15 -23.54 5.53 -9.28
CA ALA A 15 -22.88 5.24 -10.56
C ALA A 15 -22.02 3.96 -10.52
N HIS A 16 -21.33 3.71 -9.40
CA HIS A 16 -20.60 2.47 -9.14
C HIS A 16 -21.53 1.29 -8.91
N ALA A 17 -22.73 1.49 -8.33
CA ALA A 17 -23.78 0.49 -8.24
C ALA A 17 -24.26 0.08 -9.62
N VAL A 18 -24.60 1.07 -10.45
CA VAL A 18 -25.12 0.82 -11.79
C VAL A 18 -24.06 0.12 -12.64
N LYS A 19 -22.78 0.52 -12.51
CA LYS A 19 -21.66 -0.17 -13.17
C LYS A 19 -21.45 -1.59 -12.61
N PHE A 20 -21.48 -1.78 -11.30
CA PHE A 20 -21.33 -3.09 -10.65
C PHE A 20 -22.42 -4.06 -11.10
N TYR A 21 -23.68 -3.64 -11.10
CA TYR A 21 -24.80 -4.44 -11.61
C TYR A 21 -24.70 -4.64 -13.12
N ALA A 22 -24.30 -3.64 -13.90
CA ALA A 22 -24.07 -3.83 -15.33
C ALA A 22 -22.97 -4.86 -15.60
N ASP A 23 -21.86 -4.84 -14.87
CA ASP A 23 -20.75 -5.79 -15.00
C ASP A 23 -21.16 -7.22 -14.55
N LEU A 24 -22.01 -7.33 -13.52
CA LEU A 24 -22.57 -8.61 -13.04
C LEU A 24 -23.52 -9.26 -14.06
N TYR A 25 -24.29 -8.45 -14.79
CA TYR A 25 -25.30 -8.92 -15.74
C TYR A 25 -24.74 -9.13 -17.16
N THR A 26 -23.65 -8.44 -17.53
CA THR A 26 -23.06 -8.48 -18.89
C THR A 26 -21.84 -9.39 -19.05
N SER A 27 -21.37 -10.04 -17.98
CA SER A 27 -20.26 -11.01 -18.04
C SER A 27 -20.75 -12.39 -18.50
N GLU A 28 -20.18 -12.92 -19.59
CA GLU A 28 -20.41 -14.31 -20.03
C GLU A 28 -19.89 -15.31 -18.99
N PRO A 29 -20.57 -16.46 -18.79
CA PRO A 29 -20.14 -17.48 -17.84
C PRO A 29 -18.85 -18.14 -18.34
N ARG A 30 -17.73 -17.87 -17.66
CA ARG A 30 -16.50 -18.65 -17.84
C ARG A 30 -16.62 -19.98 -17.10
N GLN A 31 -16.31 -21.08 -17.79
CA GLN A 31 -16.30 -22.43 -17.24
C GLN A 31 -15.45 -22.56 -15.96
N PRO A 32 -15.82 -23.44 -15.01
CA PRO A 32 -15.21 -23.51 -13.70
C PRO A 32 -13.96 -24.39 -13.72
N ASN A 33 -12.80 -23.79 -13.50
CA ASN A 33 -11.59 -24.50 -13.05
C ASN A 33 -10.93 -23.69 -11.92
N MET A 34 -11.61 -23.62 -10.78
CA MET A 34 -11.04 -23.21 -9.50
C MET A 34 -11.72 -24.01 -8.39
N GLY A 35 -10.91 -24.56 -7.46
CA GLY A 35 -11.35 -25.36 -6.31
C GLY A 35 -12.23 -24.59 -5.31
N PRO A 36 -12.35 -25.04 -4.04
CA PRO A 36 -13.54 -24.84 -3.17
C PRO A 36 -13.87 -23.40 -2.69
N MET A 37 -13.29 -22.36 -3.31
CA MET A 37 -13.84 -20.99 -3.31
C MET A 37 -14.64 -20.64 -4.59
N GLY A 38 -14.65 -21.52 -5.59
CA GLY A 38 -15.45 -21.39 -6.82
C GLY A 38 -16.95 -21.56 -6.59
N ASP A 39 -17.35 -22.21 -5.50
CA ASP A 39 -18.76 -22.41 -5.15
C ASP A 39 -19.42 -21.16 -4.57
N PHE A 40 -18.66 -20.11 -4.21
CA PHE A 40 -19.23 -18.86 -3.68
C PHE A 40 -19.71 -17.89 -4.76
N PHE A 41 -19.29 -18.08 -6.03
CA PHE A 41 -19.62 -17.18 -7.15
C PHE A 41 -20.34 -17.89 -8.32
N ALA A 42 -20.86 -19.08 -8.09
CA ALA A 42 -21.76 -19.77 -9.01
C ALA A 42 -23.24 -19.50 -8.69
N TYR A 43 -23.61 -18.23 -8.48
CA TYR A 43 -25.01 -17.87 -8.24
C TYR A 43 -25.75 -17.79 -9.58
N ARG A 44 -26.69 -18.71 -9.79
CA ARG A 44 -27.66 -18.62 -10.89
C ARG A 44 -28.49 -17.34 -10.74
N ARG A 45 -28.84 -16.73 -11.87
CA ARG A 45 -29.68 -15.50 -11.99
C ARG A 45 -31.00 -15.54 -11.19
N GLU A 46 -31.46 -16.71 -10.74
CA GLU A 46 -32.71 -16.89 -9.97
C GLU A 46 -32.56 -16.56 -8.47
N GLU A 47 -31.34 -16.39 -7.94
CA GLU A 47 -31.09 -16.20 -6.49
C GLU A 47 -30.75 -14.74 -6.09
N LEU A 48 -30.59 -13.82 -7.05
CA LEU A 48 -30.27 -12.40 -6.73
C LEU A 48 -31.44 -11.62 -6.15
N ASN A 49 -32.68 -11.93 -6.56
CA ASN A 49 -33.89 -11.25 -6.06
C ASN A 49 -34.15 -11.55 -4.56
N PRO A 50 -34.06 -12.81 -4.09
CA PRO A 50 -34.14 -13.13 -2.67
C PRO A 50 -33.01 -12.50 -1.83
N MET A 51 -31.76 -12.50 -2.32
CA MET A 51 -30.63 -11.88 -1.61
C MET A 51 -30.80 -10.37 -1.40
N LEU A 52 -31.31 -9.65 -2.39
CA LEU A 52 -31.59 -8.21 -2.25
C LEU A 52 -32.76 -7.92 -1.30
N ALA A 53 -33.75 -8.82 -1.23
CA ALA A 53 -34.83 -8.76 -0.25
C ALA A 53 -34.34 -9.03 1.18
N ASP A 54 -33.35 -9.91 1.38
CA ASP A 54 -32.76 -10.18 2.71
C ASP A 54 -31.85 -9.03 3.19
N VAL A 55 -31.11 -8.37 2.28
CA VAL A 55 -30.25 -7.21 2.61
C VAL A 55 -31.05 -6.02 3.13
N THR A 56 -32.33 -5.90 2.75
CA THR A 56 -33.24 -4.84 3.25
C THR A 56 -33.91 -5.18 4.59
N ARG A 57 -33.79 -6.42 5.09
CA ARG A 57 -34.42 -6.88 6.35
C ARG A 57 -33.50 -6.84 7.58
N ASP A 58 -32.18 -6.93 7.41
CA ASP A 58 -31.23 -6.96 8.53
C ASP A 58 -30.34 -5.69 8.58
N GLU A 59 -30.85 -4.65 9.22
CA GLU A 59 -30.21 -3.34 9.33
C GLU A 59 -28.89 -3.35 10.12
N ALA A 60 -28.57 -4.40 10.89
CA ALA A 60 -27.43 -4.40 11.81
C ALA A 60 -26.12 -4.94 11.21
N ARG A 61 -26.17 -5.72 10.11
CA ARG A 61 -25.01 -6.53 9.63
C ARG A 61 -24.42 -6.15 8.27
N CYS A 62 -25.08 -5.29 7.49
CA CYS A 62 -24.60 -4.93 6.15
C CYS A 62 -23.65 -3.70 6.13
N SER A 63 -22.63 -3.75 5.27
CA SER A 63 -21.71 -2.62 5.07
C SER A 63 -22.45 -1.40 4.54
N ARG A 64 -21.97 -0.18 4.88
CA ARG A 64 -22.57 1.08 4.41
C ARG A 64 -22.60 1.17 2.88
N VAL A 65 -21.65 0.52 2.21
CA VAL A 65 -21.60 0.42 0.74
C VAL A 65 -22.77 -0.42 0.24
N TRP A 66 -22.97 -1.64 0.76
CA TRP A 66 -24.07 -2.52 0.32
C TRP A 66 -25.46 -1.93 0.57
N LYS A 67 -25.64 -1.21 1.68
CA LYS A 67 -26.89 -0.46 1.96
C LYS A 67 -27.13 0.64 0.93
N GLY A 68 -26.05 1.35 0.55
CA GLY A 68 -26.10 2.36 -0.51
C GLY A 68 -26.33 1.80 -1.91
N LEU A 69 -25.89 0.56 -2.18
CA LEU A 69 -26.15 -0.14 -3.45
C LEU A 69 -27.59 -0.66 -3.55
N ALA A 70 -28.09 -1.27 -2.48
CA ALA A 70 -29.44 -1.84 -2.42
C ALA A 70 -30.53 -0.76 -2.53
N SER A 71 -30.30 0.43 -2.00
CA SER A 71 -31.27 1.54 -2.07
C SER A 71 -31.51 2.08 -3.48
N VAL A 72 -30.62 1.79 -4.44
CA VAL A 72 -30.72 2.25 -5.84
C VAL A 72 -31.20 1.17 -6.80
N TRP A 73 -31.37 -0.07 -6.32
CA TRP A 73 -31.61 -1.23 -7.19
C TRP A 73 -32.89 -1.10 -8.02
N SER A 74 -33.98 -0.60 -7.43
CA SER A 74 -35.26 -0.39 -8.14
C SER A 74 -35.13 0.60 -9.31
N GLU A 75 -34.29 1.63 -9.16
CA GLU A 75 -34.02 2.63 -10.21
C GLU A 75 -33.19 2.02 -11.35
N VAL A 76 -32.23 1.14 -11.02
CA VAL A 76 -31.38 0.42 -11.99
C VAL A 76 -32.18 -0.64 -12.75
N GLN A 77 -33.03 -1.40 -12.06
CA GLN A 77 -33.86 -2.45 -12.65
C GLN A 77 -34.76 -1.91 -13.78
N ASN A 78 -35.30 -0.70 -13.61
CA ASN A 78 -36.10 -0.03 -14.65
C ASN A 78 -35.30 0.32 -15.93
N GLY A 79 -33.98 0.46 -15.81
CA GLY A 79 -33.07 0.72 -16.93
C GLY A 79 -32.64 -0.53 -17.70
N ILE A 80 -32.96 -1.73 -17.22
CA ILE A 80 -32.60 -2.99 -17.86
C ILE A 80 -33.66 -3.38 -18.91
N CYS A 81 -33.19 -3.86 -20.06
CA CYS A 81 -33.98 -4.50 -21.11
C CYS A 81 -33.24 -5.75 -21.60
N TRP A 82 -33.87 -6.58 -22.42
CA TRP A 82 -33.23 -7.81 -22.92
C TRP A 82 -33.00 -7.74 -24.43
N ASN A 83 -31.80 -8.14 -24.84
CA ASN A 83 -31.46 -8.38 -26.23
C ASN A 83 -31.75 -9.85 -26.53
N VAL A 84 -32.80 -10.08 -27.31
CA VAL A 84 -33.19 -11.43 -27.74
C VAL A 84 -32.21 -11.91 -28.80
N ARG A 85 -31.65 -13.10 -28.61
CA ARG A 85 -30.71 -13.77 -29.52
C ARG A 85 -31.24 -15.13 -29.93
N ASP A 86 -31.09 -16.15 -29.10
CA ASP A 86 -31.70 -17.46 -29.34
C ASP A 86 -33.17 -17.52 -28.92
N GLY A 87 -33.63 -16.55 -28.14
CA GLY A 87 -35.02 -16.40 -27.70
C GLY A 87 -35.49 -17.46 -26.73
N MET A 88 -34.58 -18.23 -26.13
CA MET A 88 -34.91 -19.37 -25.27
C MET A 88 -35.08 -18.97 -23.80
N LEU A 89 -34.57 -17.80 -23.41
CA LEU A 89 -34.53 -17.36 -22.02
C LEU A 89 -35.63 -16.34 -21.71
N MET A 90 -36.02 -15.51 -22.68
CA MET A 90 -37.05 -14.49 -22.48
C MET A 90 -38.46 -14.98 -22.78
N ASP A 91 -39.41 -14.53 -21.96
CA ASP A 91 -40.84 -14.67 -22.23
C ASP A 91 -41.31 -13.58 -23.20
N PHE A 92 -42.13 -13.98 -24.17
CA PHE A 92 -42.65 -13.11 -25.22
C PHE A 92 -43.57 -12.02 -24.68
N TRP A 93 -44.48 -12.35 -23.77
CA TRP A 93 -45.51 -11.44 -23.28
C TRP A 93 -45.05 -10.61 -22.09
N PHE A 94 -44.35 -11.23 -21.14
CA PHE A 94 -43.98 -10.61 -19.86
C PHE A 94 -42.56 -10.01 -19.88
N GLY A 95 -41.73 -10.38 -20.86
CA GLY A 95 -40.38 -9.88 -20.98
C GLY A 95 -40.31 -8.44 -21.52
N THR A 96 -39.41 -7.62 -20.97
CA THR A 96 -39.10 -6.28 -21.49
C THR A 96 -37.98 -6.34 -22.52
N TRP A 97 -38.29 -6.87 -23.70
CA TRP A 97 -37.32 -7.12 -24.77
C TRP A 97 -37.56 -6.28 -26.04
N LEU A 98 -38.79 -5.79 -26.26
CA LEU A 98 -39.12 -4.82 -27.31
C LEU A 98 -38.96 -3.38 -26.75
N ASP A 99 -38.28 -2.50 -27.49
CA ASP A 99 -37.87 -1.17 -27.02
C ASP A 99 -39.03 -0.27 -26.55
N GLU A 100 -38.75 0.58 -25.55
CA GLU A 100 -39.55 1.73 -25.04
C GLU A 100 -40.94 1.45 -24.44
N GLU A 101 -41.63 0.37 -24.81
CA GLU A 101 -43.06 0.15 -24.49
C GLU A 101 -43.34 -0.71 -23.24
N GLY A 102 -42.35 -1.47 -22.75
CA GLY A 102 -42.54 -2.41 -21.64
C GLY A 102 -43.09 -3.78 -22.09
N PRO A 103 -43.73 -4.56 -21.20
CA PRO A 103 -44.20 -5.92 -21.53
C PRO A 103 -45.32 -5.92 -22.59
N LEU A 104 -45.19 -6.78 -23.61
CA LEU A 104 -46.17 -6.91 -24.71
C LEU A 104 -47.57 -7.33 -24.24
N ALA A 105 -47.67 -7.99 -23.08
CA ALA A 105 -48.94 -8.32 -22.45
C ALA A 105 -49.86 -7.09 -22.29
N SER A 106 -49.29 -5.90 -22.09
CA SER A 106 -50.06 -4.65 -21.94
C SER A 106 -50.67 -4.13 -23.25
N PHE A 107 -50.23 -4.64 -24.40
CA PHE A 107 -50.70 -4.26 -25.74
C PHE A 107 -51.53 -5.35 -26.41
N CYS A 108 -51.69 -6.53 -25.79
CA CYS A 108 -52.43 -7.63 -26.38
C CYS A 108 -53.92 -7.30 -26.48
N VAL A 109 -54.50 -7.47 -27.67
CA VAL A 109 -55.92 -7.19 -27.92
C VAL A 109 -56.83 -8.27 -27.30
N ASP A 110 -56.32 -9.50 -27.15
CA ASP A 110 -57.03 -10.62 -26.55
C ASP A 110 -56.25 -11.17 -25.33
N PRO A 111 -56.70 -10.90 -24.09
CA PRO A 111 -56.03 -11.40 -22.90
C PRO A 111 -56.00 -12.93 -22.76
N SER A 112 -56.87 -13.68 -23.46
CA SER A 112 -56.96 -15.14 -23.34
C SER A 112 -55.77 -15.89 -23.95
N VAL A 113 -55.03 -15.24 -24.86
CA VAL A 113 -53.82 -15.79 -25.50
C VAL A 113 -52.52 -15.43 -24.76
N ILE A 114 -52.60 -14.65 -23.67
CA ILE A 114 -51.44 -14.31 -22.84
C ILE A 114 -51.09 -15.51 -21.96
N VAL A 115 -50.27 -16.40 -22.50
CA VAL A 115 -49.70 -17.56 -21.79
C VAL A 115 -48.19 -17.48 -21.81
N PRO A 116 -47.49 -17.95 -20.76
CA PRO A 116 -46.03 -17.97 -20.76
C PRO A 116 -45.47 -18.73 -21.96
N VAL A 117 -44.72 -18.04 -22.81
CA VAL A 117 -44.18 -18.58 -24.06
C VAL A 117 -42.86 -17.88 -24.36
N ARG A 118 -41.86 -18.64 -24.77
CA ARG A 118 -40.53 -18.10 -25.10
C ARG A 118 -40.57 -17.31 -26.40
N VAL A 119 -39.72 -16.30 -26.54
CA VAL A 119 -39.64 -15.51 -27.78
C VAL A 119 -39.32 -16.39 -28.99
N ALA A 120 -38.49 -17.43 -28.82
CA ALA A 120 -38.20 -18.43 -29.86
C ALA A 120 -39.45 -19.22 -30.33
N GLY A 121 -40.46 -19.37 -29.47
CA GLY A 121 -41.72 -20.06 -29.80
C GLY A 121 -42.64 -19.24 -30.71
N MET A 122 -42.32 -17.98 -30.97
CA MET A 122 -43.07 -17.08 -31.86
C MET A 122 -42.44 -16.97 -33.26
N VAL A 123 -41.50 -17.87 -33.58
CA VAL A 123 -40.82 -17.96 -34.88
C VAL A 123 -41.23 -19.26 -35.57
N THR A 124 -41.38 -19.19 -36.89
CA THR A 124 -41.67 -20.34 -37.76
C THR A 124 -40.45 -21.24 -37.94
N ASP A 125 -40.64 -22.47 -38.43
CA ASP A 125 -39.52 -23.38 -38.76
C ASP A 125 -38.57 -22.81 -39.82
N ALA A 126 -39.03 -21.85 -40.64
CA ALA A 126 -38.22 -21.14 -41.61
C ALA A 126 -37.31 -20.05 -40.99
N GLY A 127 -37.47 -19.75 -39.69
CA GLY A 127 -36.68 -18.74 -38.97
C GLY A 127 -37.21 -17.31 -39.08
N ASP A 128 -38.46 -17.14 -39.52
CA ASP A 128 -39.17 -15.86 -39.59
C ASP A 128 -40.27 -15.75 -38.52
N TRP A 129 -40.60 -14.53 -38.08
CA TRP A 129 -41.69 -14.29 -37.13
C TRP A 129 -43.01 -14.92 -37.62
N ASN A 130 -43.78 -15.50 -36.70
CA ASN A 130 -45.07 -16.11 -37.00
C ASN A 130 -46.17 -15.04 -37.15
N TRP A 131 -46.16 -14.32 -38.27
CA TRP A 131 -47.07 -13.23 -38.55
C TRP A 131 -48.55 -13.63 -38.54
N SER A 132 -48.88 -14.87 -38.91
CA SER A 132 -50.26 -15.38 -38.86
C SER A 132 -50.86 -15.35 -37.46
N VAL A 133 -50.02 -15.56 -36.43
CA VAL A 133 -50.43 -15.50 -35.03
C VAL A 133 -50.30 -14.07 -34.51
N LEU A 134 -49.17 -13.41 -34.75
CA LEU A 134 -48.88 -12.10 -34.18
C LEU A 134 -49.84 -10.99 -34.67
N ALA A 135 -50.20 -11.01 -35.96
CA ALA A 135 -51.04 -9.96 -36.55
C ALA A 135 -52.47 -9.91 -36.00
N HIS A 136 -52.97 -11.01 -35.40
CA HIS A 136 -54.30 -11.07 -34.80
C HIS A 136 -54.33 -10.55 -33.35
N HIS A 137 -53.17 -10.46 -32.69
CA HIS A 137 -53.11 -10.23 -31.25
C HIS A 137 -52.39 -8.93 -30.84
N LEU A 138 -51.62 -8.33 -31.74
CA LEU A 138 -50.89 -7.08 -31.48
C LEU A 138 -51.34 -5.94 -32.42
N PRO A 139 -51.38 -4.69 -31.92
CA PRO A 139 -51.63 -3.50 -32.74
C PRO A 139 -50.59 -3.29 -33.86
N GLU A 140 -50.99 -2.60 -34.92
CA GLU A 140 -50.16 -2.37 -36.12
C GLU A 140 -48.84 -1.64 -35.81
N ASP A 141 -48.84 -0.69 -34.88
CA ASP A 141 -47.64 0.04 -34.46
C ASP A 141 -46.63 -0.87 -33.72
N ILE A 142 -47.11 -1.82 -32.94
CA ILE A 142 -46.28 -2.83 -32.26
C ILE A 142 -45.75 -3.86 -33.27
N LEU A 143 -46.58 -4.28 -34.24
CA LEU A 143 -46.17 -5.20 -35.31
C LEU A 143 -45.05 -4.61 -36.17
N LEU A 144 -45.12 -3.32 -36.51
CA LEU A 144 -44.08 -2.62 -37.27
C LEU A 144 -42.76 -2.55 -36.48
N LYS A 145 -42.82 -2.33 -35.16
CA LYS A 145 -41.64 -2.38 -34.28
C LYS A 145 -41.06 -3.80 -34.20
N LEU A 146 -41.92 -4.81 -34.09
CA LEU A 146 -41.52 -6.21 -34.04
C LEU A 146 -40.88 -6.66 -35.37
N ALA A 147 -41.36 -6.15 -36.51
CA ALA A 147 -40.78 -6.40 -37.83
C ALA A 147 -39.38 -5.80 -38.00
N ALA A 148 -39.07 -4.73 -37.27
CA ALA A 148 -37.74 -4.13 -37.24
C ALA A 148 -36.74 -4.91 -36.36
N VAL A 149 -37.22 -5.85 -35.53
CA VAL A 149 -36.39 -6.74 -34.72
C VAL A 149 -36.15 -8.05 -35.48
N PRO A 150 -34.89 -8.47 -35.69
CA PRO A 150 -34.61 -9.77 -36.29
C PRO A 150 -35.20 -10.91 -35.45
N PRO A 151 -35.86 -11.93 -36.06
CA PRO A 151 -36.33 -13.10 -35.32
C PRO A 151 -35.18 -13.82 -34.60
N PRO A 152 -35.41 -14.38 -33.41
CA PRO A 152 -34.39 -15.15 -32.70
C PRO A 152 -33.91 -16.37 -33.50
N ARG A 153 -32.61 -16.67 -33.39
CA ARG A 153 -31.97 -17.79 -34.09
C ARG A 153 -31.01 -18.52 -33.15
N ARG A 154 -31.05 -19.85 -33.16
CA ARG A 154 -30.19 -20.71 -32.32
C ARG A 154 -28.68 -20.49 -32.52
N GLY A 155 -28.26 -19.88 -33.63
CA GLY A 155 -26.85 -19.56 -33.92
C GLY A 155 -26.33 -18.25 -33.32
N PHE A 156 -27.18 -17.43 -32.66
CA PHE A 156 -26.80 -16.11 -32.14
C PHE A 156 -26.40 -16.08 -30.66
N GLY A 157 -26.39 -17.25 -30.00
CA GLY A 157 -26.06 -17.40 -28.57
C GLY A 157 -27.19 -17.00 -27.63
N GLU A 158 -26.96 -17.13 -26.33
CA GLU A 158 -27.99 -16.89 -25.30
C GLU A 158 -28.45 -15.42 -25.23
N ASP A 159 -29.73 -15.20 -24.90
CA ASP A 159 -30.29 -13.86 -24.63
C ASP A 159 -29.49 -13.15 -23.51
N ASN A 160 -29.25 -11.84 -23.68
CA ASN A 160 -28.45 -11.07 -22.73
C ASN A 160 -29.08 -9.71 -22.36
N PRO A 161 -28.78 -9.19 -21.16
CA PRO A 161 -29.32 -7.91 -20.72
C PRO A 161 -28.64 -6.75 -21.45
N GLY A 162 -29.44 -5.75 -21.82
CA GLY A 162 -29.04 -4.49 -22.43
C GLY A 162 -29.52 -3.28 -21.64
N TRP A 163 -28.94 -2.12 -21.93
CA TRP A 163 -29.29 -0.85 -21.30
C TRP A 163 -30.35 -0.11 -22.10
N ARG A 164 -31.55 0.05 -21.52
CA ARG A 164 -32.74 0.61 -22.19
C ARG A 164 -32.51 2.01 -22.74
N TRP A 165 -31.81 2.86 -21.99
CA TRP A 165 -31.63 4.27 -22.33
C TRP A 165 -30.52 4.53 -23.36
N ASN A 166 -29.92 3.47 -23.91
CA ASN A 166 -28.95 3.56 -24.99
C ASN A 166 -29.41 2.72 -26.18
N LYS A 167 -29.52 3.32 -27.37
CA LYS A 167 -29.90 2.64 -28.62
C LYS A 167 -28.94 1.51 -29.00
N SER A 168 -27.66 1.59 -28.60
CA SER A 168 -26.69 0.51 -28.83
C SER A 168 -26.81 -0.62 -27.80
N ARG A 169 -27.75 -0.51 -26.85
CA ARG A 169 -27.97 -1.42 -25.71
C ARG A 169 -26.77 -1.63 -24.80
N CYS A 170 -25.69 -0.89 -25.04
CA CYS A 170 -24.52 -0.86 -24.19
C CYS A 170 -24.76 0.04 -22.98
N PHE A 171 -24.26 -0.38 -21.82
CA PHE A 171 -24.29 0.48 -20.65
C PHE A 171 -23.48 1.78 -20.86
N SER A 172 -24.03 2.91 -20.42
CA SER A 172 -23.35 4.20 -20.42
C SER A 172 -23.63 4.94 -19.13
N VAL A 173 -22.55 5.18 -18.36
CA VAL A 173 -22.60 5.93 -17.11
C VAL A 173 -23.24 7.31 -17.32
N LYS A 174 -22.96 7.98 -18.45
CA LYS A 174 -23.53 9.30 -18.78
C LYS A 174 -25.05 9.27 -18.93
N LEU A 175 -25.58 8.26 -19.61
CA LEU A 175 -27.02 8.13 -19.85
C LEU A 175 -27.75 7.69 -18.58
N ALA A 176 -27.18 6.76 -17.82
CA ALA A 176 -27.68 6.38 -16.50
C ALA A 176 -27.78 7.59 -15.56
N TYR A 177 -26.73 8.41 -15.50
CA TYR A 177 -26.69 9.61 -14.65
C TYR A 177 -27.72 10.66 -15.06
N THR A 178 -27.93 10.84 -16.37
CA THR A 178 -28.92 11.80 -16.90
C THR A 178 -30.35 11.35 -16.61
N ALA A 179 -30.61 10.04 -16.59
CA ALA A 179 -31.92 9.48 -16.27
C ALA A 179 -32.24 9.50 -14.76
N ILE A 180 -31.22 9.40 -13.89
CA ILE A 180 -31.37 9.33 -12.43
C ILE A 180 -31.41 10.72 -11.77
N GLN A 181 -30.81 11.76 -12.38
CA GLN A 181 -30.81 13.10 -11.78
C GLN A 181 -32.19 13.78 -11.84
N PRO A 182 -32.73 14.28 -10.71
CA PRO A 182 -33.87 15.18 -10.74
C PRO A 182 -33.47 16.50 -11.41
N ALA A 183 -34.36 17.04 -12.25
CA ALA A 183 -34.19 18.32 -12.93
C ALA A 183 -34.01 19.47 -11.92
N THR A 184 -32.77 19.71 -11.50
CA THR A 184 -32.41 20.78 -10.56
C THR A 184 -31.89 21.98 -11.34
N GLY A 185 -32.53 23.13 -11.09
CA GLY A 185 -32.43 24.36 -11.89
C GLY A 185 -31.02 24.93 -12.07
N GLY A 186 -30.83 25.65 -13.17
CA GLY A 186 -29.54 26.04 -13.78
C GLY A 186 -28.56 26.94 -13.00
N GLY A 187 -28.71 27.14 -11.69
CA GLY A 187 -27.83 28.00 -10.88
C GLY A 187 -26.45 27.41 -10.56
N VAL A 188 -26.38 26.13 -10.17
CA VAL A 188 -25.11 25.44 -9.81
C VAL A 188 -24.16 25.33 -11.01
N ASN A 189 -24.73 25.30 -12.22
CA ASN A 189 -23.98 25.20 -13.48
C ASN A 189 -23.14 26.46 -13.77
N ALA A 190 -23.58 27.64 -13.34
CA ALA A 190 -22.86 28.90 -13.59
C ALA A 190 -21.59 29.03 -12.74
N ILE A 191 -21.68 28.79 -11.42
CA ILE A 191 -20.52 28.82 -10.51
C ILE A 191 -19.52 27.72 -10.89
N TRP A 192 -20.01 26.54 -11.27
CA TRP A 192 -19.18 25.46 -11.83
C TRP A 192 -18.34 25.97 -13.00
N LYS A 193 -18.97 26.59 -14.01
CA LYS A 193 -18.26 27.14 -15.17
C LYS A 193 -17.22 28.17 -14.77
N LEU A 194 -17.55 29.06 -13.83
CA LEU A 194 -16.61 30.07 -13.32
C LEU A 194 -15.39 29.42 -12.65
N ILE A 195 -15.59 28.50 -11.71
CA ILE A 195 -14.50 27.81 -10.98
C ILE A 195 -13.52 27.15 -11.95
N TRP A 196 -14.04 26.43 -12.96
CA TRP A 196 -13.20 25.71 -13.91
C TRP A 196 -12.61 26.62 -15.00
N SER A 197 -13.12 27.85 -15.15
CA SER A 197 -12.52 28.88 -16.02
C SER A 197 -11.36 29.63 -15.36
N LEU A 198 -11.23 29.56 -14.03
CA LEU A 198 -10.17 30.24 -13.28
C LEU A 198 -8.78 29.72 -13.65
N ARG A 199 -7.84 30.64 -13.88
CA ARG A 199 -6.45 30.29 -14.17
C ARG A 199 -5.62 30.15 -12.89
N VAL A 200 -5.95 29.13 -12.11
CA VAL A 200 -5.29 28.76 -10.84
C VAL A 200 -4.99 27.26 -10.84
N PRO A 201 -4.05 26.76 -10.00
CA PRO A 201 -3.74 25.34 -9.97
C PRO A 201 -4.98 24.46 -9.74
N ARG A 202 -5.08 23.30 -10.41
CA ARG A 202 -6.26 22.41 -10.33
C ARG A 202 -6.69 22.06 -8.91
N ARG A 203 -5.73 21.90 -7.98
CA ARG A 203 -6.02 21.67 -6.55
C ARG A 203 -6.86 22.78 -5.91
N VAL A 204 -6.66 24.03 -6.33
CA VAL A 204 -7.39 25.21 -5.84
C VAL A 204 -8.79 25.25 -6.46
N GLN A 205 -8.93 24.89 -7.75
CA GLN A 205 -10.23 24.71 -8.41
C GLN A 205 -11.05 23.61 -7.71
N SER A 206 -10.44 22.46 -7.41
CA SER A 206 -11.08 21.36 -6.66
C SER A 206 -11.51 21.79 -5.26
N PHE A 207 -10.68 22.57 -4.56
CA PHE A 207 -11.04 23.13 -3.26
C PHE A 207 -12.27 24.05 -3.34
N LEU A 208 -12.28 25.00 -4.27
CA LEU A 208 -13.42 25.90 -4.46
C LEU A 208 -14.68 25.13 -4.85
N TRP A 209 -14.53 24.09 -5.66
CA TRP A 209 -15.64 23.24 -6.04
C TRP A 209 -16.26 22.54 -4.81
N LEU A 210 -15.42 21.98 -3.92
CA LEU A 210 -15.88 21.42 -2.65
C LEU A 210 -16.53 22.47 -1.75
N ALA A 211 -15.96 23.68 -1.69
CA ALA A 211 -16.51 24.80 -0.94
C ALA A 211 -17.90 25.19 -1.46
N ALA A 212 -18.06 25.33 -2.78
CA ALA A 212 -19.33 25.68 -3.42
C ALA A 212 -20.42 24.61 -3.24
N HIS A 213 -20.04 23.36 -2.95
CA HIS A 213 -21.00 22.28 -2.67
C HIS A 213 -21.18 22.02 -1.16
N GLU A 214 -20.64 22.90 -0.30
CA GLU A 214 -20.68 22.77 1.16
C GLU A 214 -20.09 21.46 1.67
N ARG A 215 -19.03 20.97 1.03
CA ARG A 215 -18.40 19.65 1.32
C ARG A 215 -17.03 19.72 1.96
N LEU A 216 -16.56 20.91 2.33
CA LEU A 216 -15.37 21.01 3.16
C LEU A 216 -15.66 20.38 4.52
N LEU A 217 -14.67 19.69 5.10
CA LEU A 217 -14.78 19.05 6.41
C LEU A 217 -14.75 20.08 7.56
N THR A 218 -15.68 21.02 7.54
CA THR A 218 -15.94 21.98 8.64
C THR A 218 -16.51 21.25 9.85
N ASN A 219 -16.52 21.86 11.04
CA ASN A 219 -17.06 21.16 12.21
C ASN A 219 -18.55 20.81 12.09
N VAL A 220 -19.35 21.58 11.33
CA VAL A 220 -20.73 21.19 10.96
C VAL A 220 -20.75 19.87 10.18
N GLU A 221 -19.93 19.75 9.12
CA GLU A 221 -19.86 18.51 8.32
C GLU A 221 -19.24 17.35 9.10
N ARG A 222 -18.26 17.62 9.96
CA ARG A 222 -17.65 16.61 10.84
C ARG A 222 -18.64 16.10 11.87
N MET A 223 -19.45 16.97 12.48
CA MET A 223 -20.51 16.56 13.40
C MET A 223 -21.58 15.74 12.67
N ARG A 224 -22.02 16.19 11.49
CA ARG A 224 -22.98 15.47 10.65
C ARG A 224 -22.49 14.06 10.26
N ARG A 225 -21.18 13.88 10.11
CA ARG A 225 -20.52 12.60 9.80
C ARG A 225 -20.06 11.81 11.04
N HIS A 226 -20.41 12.26 12.25
CA HIS A 226 -20.01 11.66 13.53
C HIS A 226 -18.48 11.62 13.76
N MET A 227 -17.75 12.60 13.22
CA MET A 227 -16.29 12.79 13.37
C MET A 227 -15.92 13.92 14.35
N ALA A 228 -16.91 14.66 14.86
CA ALA A 228 -16.74 15.69 15.88
C ALA A 228 -17.97 15.70 16.82
N SER A 229 -17.76 16.10 18.07
CA SER A 229 -18.81 16.17 19.11
C SER A 229 -19.59 17.48 19.10
N SER A 230 -19.09 18.52 18.42
CA SER A 230 -19.69 19.86 18.38
C SER A 230 -19.50 20.50 17.00
N PRO A 231 -20.46 21.31 16.51
CA PRO A 231 -20.30 22.10 15.29
C PRO A 231 -19.55 23.42 15.52
N SER A 232 -19.18 23.73 16.77
CA SER A 232 -18.59 25.00 17.16
C SER A 232 -17.19 25.24 16.60
N CYS A 233 -16.89 26.51 16.31
CA CYS A 233 -15.60 26.99 15.86
C CYS A 233 -14.59 27.02 17.02
N GLY A 234 -13.53 26.22 16.93
CA GLY A 234 -12.45 26.18 17.93
C GLY A 234 -11.54 27.42 17.94
N ILE A 235 -11.71 28.37 17.00
CA ILE A 235 -10.88 29.57 16.88
C ILE A 235 -11.53 30.79 17.54
N CYS A 236 -12.82 31.02 17.29
CA CYS A 236 -13.52 32.20 17.79
C CYS A 236 -14.70 31.87 18.73
N GLY A 237 -14.98 30.59 18.97
CA GLY A 237 -16.04 30.14 19.86
C GLY A 237 -17.45 30.22 19.30
N ASP A 238 -17.62 30.61 18.03
CA ASP A 238 -18.93 30.63 17.36
C ASP A 238 -19.58 29.24 17.37
N PRO A 239 -20.89 29.12 17.67
CA PRO A 239 -21.57 27.84 17.77
C PRO A 239 -21.62 27.06 16.45
N ILE A 240 -21.48 27.71 15.29
CA ILE A 240 -21.62 27.07 13.98
C ILE A 240 -20.42 27.42 13.08
N GLU A 241 -19.56 26.43 12.85
CA GLU A 241 -18.51 26.49 11.83
C GLU A 241 -18.97 25.82 10.54
N ASP A 242 -19.65 26.58 9.66
CA ASP A 242 -19.93 26.19 8.27
C ASP A 242 -18.82 26.67 7.30
N VAL A 243 -18.99 26.44 5.99
CA VAL A 243 -17.98 26.84 4.99
C VAL A 243 -17.72 28.34 5.03
N VAL A 244 -18.79 29.14 5.11
CA VAL A 244 -18.71 30.60 5.11
C VAL A 244 -18.02 31.08 6.39
N HIS A 245 -18.34 30.50 7.54
CA HIS A 245 -17.66 30.79 8.78
C HIS A 245 -16.17 30.45 8.70
N ALA A 246 -15.84 29.26 8.20
CA ALA A 246 -14.47 28.78 8.15
C ALA A 246 -13.54 29.66 7.30
N VAL A 247 -14.03 30.19 6.17
CA VAL A 247 -13.23 30.98 5.21
C VAL A 247 -13.55 32.48 5.17
N ARG A 248 -14.61 32.97 5.83
CA ARG A 248 -15.03 34.38 5.81
C ARG A 248 -15.34 34.96 7.18
N ASP A 249 -16.25 34.34 7.95
CA ASP A 249 -16.85 35.01 9.12
C ASP A 249 -16.16 34.75 10.45
N CYS A 250 -15.24 33.79 10.51
CA CYS A 250 -14.34 33.59 11.65
C CYS A 250 -13.53 34.87 11.93
N SER A 251 -13.28 35.21 13.20
CA SER A 251 -12.56 36.43 13.61
C SER A 251 -11.26 36.68 12.84
N LYS A 252 -10.40 35.66 12.75
CA LYS A 252 -9.14 35.71 11.97
C LYS A 252 -9.34 35.91 10.47
N ALA A 253 -10.35 35.25 9.88
CA ALA A 253 -10.67 35.42 8.47
C ALA A 253 -11.19 36.83 8.18
N LYS A 254 -12.04 37.38 9.06
CA LYS A 254 -12.56 38.75 8.98
C LYS A 254 -11.45 39.80 8.97
N GLU A 255 -10.41 39.63 9.79
CA GLU A 255 -9.26 40.54 9.82
C GLU A 255 -8.52 40.56 8.48
N VAL A 256 -8.26 39.39 7.89
CA VAL A 256 -7.63 39.26 6.57
C VAL A 256 -8.49 39.92 5.50
N TRP A 257 -9.80 39.65 5.48
CA TRP A 257 -10.71 40.23 4.49
C TRP A 257 -10.85 41.75 4.61
N ARG A 258 -10.86 42.31 5.83
CA ARG A 258 -10.85 43.77 6.04
C ARG A 258 -9.60 44.46 5.49
N GLY A 259 -8.47 43.74 5.38
CA GLY A 259 -7.23 44.23 4.76
C GLY A 259 -7.16 44.08 3.24
N LEU A 260 -8.09 43.36 2.61
CA LEU A 260 -8.10 43.07 1.16
C LEU A 260 -9.31 43.66 0.43
N VAL A 261 -10.49 43.69 1.07
CA VAL A 261 -11.73 44.18 0.49
C VAL A 261 -11.80 45.70 0.65
N PRO A 262 -12.10 46.47 -0.41
CA PRO A 262 -12.29 47.92 -0.31
C PRO A 262 -13.37 48.30 0.71
N SER A 263 -13.16 49.37 1.48
CA SER A 263 -14.07 49.77 2.58
C SER A 263 -15.53 49.94 2.15
N ALA A 264 -15.77 50.38 0.91
CA ALA A 264 -17.12 50.54 0.35
C ALA A 264 -17.85 49.20 0.10
N ALA A 265 -17.11 48.11 -0.08
CA ALA A 265 -17.65 46.77 -0.39
C ALA A 265 -17.74 45.85 0.85
N ILE A 266 -17.08 46.21 1.96
CA ILE A 266 -17.01 45.38 3.18
C ILE A 266 -18.40 44.98 3.71
N ALA A 267 -19.34 45.92 3.80
CA ALA A 267 -20.67 45.65 4.34
C ALA A 267 -21.44 44.61 3.51
N ARG A 268 -21.34 44.71 2.17
CA ARG A 268 -21.94 43.73 1.25
C ARG A 268 -21.20 42.39 1.33
N PHE A 269 -19.87 42.40 1.35
CA PHE A 269 -19.05 41.19 1.30
C PHE A 269 -19.37 40.19 2.43
N PHE A 270 -19.60 40.67 3.65
CA PHE A 270 -19.89 39.83 4.82
C PHE A 270 -21.36 39.44 4.98
N THR A 271 -22.28 39.97 4.17
CA THR A 271 -23.73 39.70 4.27
C THR A 271 -24.25 38.74 3.20
N LEU A 272 -23.45 38.45 2.17
CA LEU A 272 -23.87 37.58 1.07
C LEU A 272 -23.97 36.10 1.47
N PRO A 273 -24.97 35.34 1.00
CA PRO A 273 -24.99 33.88 1.09
C PRO A 273 -23.83 33.24 0.30
N LEU A 274 -23.41 32.02 0.66
CA LEU A 274 -22.24 31.35 0.05
C LEU A 274 -22.24 31.35 -1.48
N GLN A 275 -23.34 30.94 -2.10
CA GLN A 275 -23.44 30.84 -3.57
C GLN A 275 -23.29 32.21 -4.23
N THR A 276 -24.00 33.23 -3.72
CA THR A 276 -23.93 34.61 -4.22
C THR A 276 -22.56 35.23 -3.94
N TRP A 277 -21.96 34.93 -2.78
CA TRP A 277 -20.64 35.40 -2.40
C TRP A 277 -19.55 34.85 -3.33
N LEU A 278 -19.59 33.55 -3.65
CA LEU A 278 -18.69 32.95 -4.64
C LEU A 278 -18.96 33.53 -6.03
N PHE A 279 -20.22 33.60 -6.46
CA PHE A 279 -20.55 34.11 -7.79
C PHE A 279 -20.08 35.55 -8.00
N GLU A 280 -20.36 36.46 -7.07
CA GLU A 280 -19.97 37.88 -7.19
C GLU A 280 -18.45 38.03 -7.23
N ASN A 281 -17.71 37.32 -6.38
CA ASN A 281 -16.25 37.46 -6.33
C ASN A 281 -15.52 36.74 -7.48
N LEU A 282 -16.12 35.70 -8.07
CA LEU A 282 -15.58 34.98 -9.22
C LEU A 282 -15.97 35.61 -10.56
N SER A 283 -17.04 36.40 -10.60
CA SER A 283 -17.53 37.07 -11.81
C SER A 283 -17.10 38.54 -11.90
N SER A 284 -16.46 39.08 -10.86
CA SER A 284 -16.14 40.51 -10.78
C SER A 284 -15.03 40.89 -11.77
N ASP A 285 -15.38 41.65 -12.80
CA ASP A 285 -14.48 42.23 -13.82
C ASP A 285 -13.71 43.46 -13.29
N THR A 286 -13.60 43.61 -11.96
CA THR A 286 -13.01 44.78 -11.31
C THR A 286 -11.51 44.88 -11.62
N ALA A 287 -11.16 45.97 -12.31
CA ALA A 287 -9.81 46.34 -12.73
C ALA A 287 -8.77 46.19 -11.62
N ALA A 288 -7.61 45.64 -12.02
CA ALA A 288 -6.35 45.50 -11.32
C ALA A 288 -6.32 46.02 -9.87
N THR A 289 -6.15 45.09 -8.93
CA THR A 289 -5.74 45.43 -7.55
C THR A 289 -4.49 46.31 -7.60
N GLN A 290 -4.33 47.25 -6.65
CA GLN A 290 -3.12 48.06 -6.49
C GLN A 290 -1.91 47.12 -6.30
N GLY A 291 -1.23 46.77 -7.41
CA GLY A 291 -0.24 45.68 -7.46
C GLY A 291 -0.26 44.80 -8.72
N GLY A 292 -1.23 44.96 -9.64
CA GLY A 292 -1.19 44.33 -10.97
C GLY A 292 -1.71 42.88 -11.07
N GLY A 293 -2.52 42.42 -10.11
CA GLY A 293 -3.18 41.10 -10.15
C GLY A 293 -4.70 41.20 -10.28
N SER A 294 -5.34 40.16 -10.82
CA SER A 294 -6.81 40.10 -10.93
C SER A 294 -7.48 39.69 -9.61
N TRP A 295 -8.64 40.27 -9.34
CA TRP A 295 -9.35 40.16 -8.06
C TRP A 295 -9.75 38.72 -7.75
N GLU A 296 -10.27 38.01 -8.74
CA GLU A 296 -10.72 36.64 -8.64
C GLU A 296 -9.59 35.69 -8.23
N VAL A 297 -8.36 35.91 -8.72
CA VAL A 297 -7.19 35.12 -8.32
C VAL A 297 -6.78 35.42 -6.88
N LEU A 298 -6.82 36.69 -6.47
CA LEU A 298 -6.52 37.09 -5.10
C LEU A 298 -7.56 36.53 -4.10
N PHE A 299 -8.84 36.66 -4.43
CA PHE A 299 -9.96 36.14 -3.64
C PHE A 299 -9.83 34.63 -3.41
N VAL A 300 -9.61 33.88 -4.49
CA VAL A 300 -9.49 32.42 -4.45
C VAL A 300 -8.25 31.95 -3.70
N SER A 301 -7.11 32.62 -3.93
CA SER A 301 -5.87 32.32 -3.22
C SER A 301 -6.01 32.57 -1.72
N THR A 302 -6.73 33.63 -1.33
CA THR A 302 -7.02 33.97 0.06
C THR A 302 -7.92 32.91 0.72
N CYS A 303 -9.01 32.49 0.06
CA CYS A 303 -9.88 31.41 0.55
C CYS A 303 -9.09 30.11 0.78
N TRP A 304 -8.22 29.74 -0.17
CA TRP A 304 -7.39 28.54 -0.08
C TRP A 304 -6.38 28.62 1.07
N LEU A 305 -5.73 29.76 1.26
CA LEU A 305 -4.76 29.95 2.35
C LEU A 305 -5.45 29.95 3.72
N LEU A 306 -6.61 30.60 3.86
CA LEU A 306 -7.40 30.60 5.09
C LEU A 306 -7.81 29.18 5.50
N TRP A 307 -8.27 28.38 4.53
CA TRP A 307 -8.57 26.97 4.76
C TRP A 307 -7.33 26.16 5.17
N LYS A 308 -6.21 26.34 4.47
CA LYS A 308 -4.94 25.65 4.79
C LYS A 308 -4.42 25.97 6.19
N ASP A 309 -4.45 27.25 6.57
CA ASP A 309 -4.00 27.69 7.89
C ASP A 309 -4.88 27.09 9.00
N ARG A 310 -6.21 27.07 8.77
CA ARG A 310 -7.17 26.42 9.65
C ARG A 310 -6.89 24.91 9.81
N CYS A 311 -6.61 24.20 8.72
CA CYS A 311 -6.26 22.78 8.77
C CYS A 311 -4.96 22.53 9.51
N ARG A 312 -3.91 23.34 9.30
CA ARG A 312 -2.65 23.20 10.04
C ARG A 312 -2.84 23.39 11.53
N ARG A 313 -3.58 24.43 11.92
CA ARG A 313 -3.86 24.68 13.35
C ARG A 313 -4.55 23.51 14.06
N LEU A 314 -5.33 22.71 13.33
CA LEU A 314 -6.04 21.55 13.88
C LEU A 314 -5.23 20.25 13.83
N LEU A 315 -4.29 20.11 12.90
CA LEU A 315 -3.60 18.84 12.60
C LEU A 315 -2.12 18.85 12.98
N ASP A 316 -1.52 20.02 13.14
CA ASP A 316 -0.09 20.22 13.38
C ASP A 316 0.14 20.58 14.85
N VAL A 317 0.93 19.75 15.55
CA VAL A 317 1.20 19.89 16.99
C VAL A 317 2.17 21.05 17.27
N ASP A 318 2.96 21.45 16.26
CA ASP A 318 3.97 22.50 16.33
C ASP A 318 3.50 23.81 15.63
N TYR A 319 2.17 24.01 15.52
CA TYR A 319 1.61 25.15 14.80
C TYR A 319 2.05 26.50 15.44
N VAL A 320 2.72 27.33 14.63
CA VAL A 320 3.02 28.73 14.96
C VAL A 320 2.06 29.65 14.21
N GLU A 321 1.54 30.65 14.93
CA GLU A 321 0.60 31.62 14.35
C GLU A 321 1.24 32.47 13.26
N ASN A 322 0.58 32.57 12.11
CA ASN A 322 1.09 33.30 10.96
C ASN A 322 0.72 34.79 11.03
N HIS A 323 1.65 35.61 11.51
CA HIS A 323 1.48 37.07 11.62
C HIS A 323 1.62 37.83 10.28
N CYS A 324 2.02 37.17 9.18
CA CYS A 324 2.28 37.79 7.87
C CYS A 324 1.28 37.35 6.78
N PHE A 325 0.02 37.15 7.16
CA PHE A 325 -0.99 36.53 6.30
C PHE A 325 -1.34 37.35 5.04
N LEU A 326 -1.47 38.68 5.19
CA LEU A 326 -1.84 39.59 4.09
C LEU A 326 -0.78 39.65 2.97
N PRO A 327 0.53 39.89 3.27
CA PRO A 327 1.59 39.79 2.26
C PRO A 327 1.64 38.43 1.58
N GLN A 328 1.39 37.34 2.32
CA GLN A 328 1.38 36.00 1.75
C GLN A 328 0.26 35.79 0.73
N CYS A 329 -0.96 36.26 1.01
CA CYS A 329 -2.08 36.17 0.08
C CYS A 329 -1.78 36.87 -1.24
N ARG A 330 -1.21 38.08 -1.18
CA ARG A 330 -0.83 38.86 -2.37
C ARG A 330 0.26 38.16 -3.19
N ARG A 331 1.28 37.61 -2.53
CA ARG A 331 2.38 36.89 -3.18
C ARG A 331 1.89 35.63 -3.92
N VAL A 332 1.10 34.79 -3.26
CA VAL A 332 0.58 33.54 -3.88
C VAL A 332 -0.35 33.86 -5.05
N ALA A 333 -1.15 34.93 -4.95
CA ALA A 333 -1.99 35.38 -6.05
C ALA A 333 -1.15 35.83 -7.27
N ALA A 334 -0.06 36.56 -7.03
CA ALA A 334 0.87 36.99 -8.09
C ALA A 334 1.54 35.79 -8.78
N GLU A 335 1.99 34.79 -8.02
CA GLU A 335 2.57 33.55 -8.55
C GLU A 335 1.57 32.79 -9.46
N PHE A 336 0.31 32.67 -9.04
CA PHE A 336 -0.74 32.02 -9.84
C PHE A 336 -1.01 32.80 -11.13
N PHE A 337 -1.06 34.12 -11.05
CA PHE A 337 -1.29 34.98 -12.21
C PHE A 337 -0.14 34.92 -13.22
N GLU A 338 1.12 34.85 -12.78
CA GLU A 338 2.27 34.70 -13.67
C GLU A 338 2.33 33.33 -14.35
N ALA A 339 2.03 32.26 -13.62
CA ALA A 339 1.97 30.90 -14.18
C ALA A 339 0.92 30.80 -15.29
N ALA A 340 -0.25 31.42 -15.08
CA ALA A 340 -1.34 31.47 -16.04
C ALA A 340 -1.00 32.19 -17.36
N ARG A 341 -0.10 33.18 -17.35
CA ARG A 341 0.33 33.88 -18.57
C ARG A 341 1.22 33.02 -19.47
N ARG A 342 2.01 32.10 -18.90
CA ARG A 342 2.96 31.27 -19.66
C ARG A 342 2.27 30.19 -20.51
N GLU A 343 1.06 29.75 -20.16
CA GLU A 343 0.31 28.74 -20.94
C GLU A 343 -0.26 29.26 -22.26
N HIS A 344 -0.54 30.57 -22.38
CA HIS A 344 -1.22 31.16 -23.55
C HIS A 344 -0.37 31.18 -24.83
N VAL A 345 0.95 31.02 -24.71
CA VAL A 345 1.89 31.04 -25.84
C VAL A 345 1.96 29.68 -26.56
N SER A 346 1.43 28.60 -25.97
CA SER A 346 1.62 27.22 -26.45
C SER A 346 0.45 26.62 -27.28
N ALA A 347 -0.67 27.35 -27.46
CA ALA A 347 -1.95 26.77 -27.90
C ALA A 347 -2.22 26.70 -29.42
N MET A 348 -1.26 26.96 -30.30
CA MET A 348 -1.50 27.19 -31.74
C MET A 348 -1.28 25.98 -32.69
N VAL A 349 -1.51 24.73 -32.24
CA VAL A 349 -1.30 23.51 -33.08
C VAL A 349 -2.57 22.64 -33.12
N GLU A 350 -3.15 22.45 -34.32
CA GLU A 350 -4.28 21.54 -34.57
C GLU A 350 -3.91 20.06 -34.38
N LYS A 351 -4.82 19.26 -33.80
CA LYS A 351 -4.63 17.80 -33.60
C LYS A 351 -5.58 16.97 -34.47
N PRO A 352 -5.11 15.92 -35.17
CA PRO A 352 -5.95 15.06 -35.99
C PRO A 352 -6.73 14.03 -35.17
N VAL A 353 -7.91 13.64 -35.66
CA VAL A 353 -8.79 12.63 -35.03
C VAL A 353 -8.50 11.24 -35.62
N VAL A 354 -8.21 10.24 -34.78
CA VAL A 354 -7.89 8.85 -35.18
C VAL A 354 -8.98 7.88 -34.71
N HIS A 355 -9.39 6.94 -35.57
CA HIS A 355 -10.38 5.88 -35.28
C HIS A 355 -9.78 4.47 -35.45
N TRP A 356 -10.28 3.49 -34.68
CA TRP A 356 -9.73 2.14 -34.60
C TRP A 356 -10.43 1.14 -35.56
N CYS A 357 -9.67 0.27 -36.22
CA CYS A 357 -10.16 -0.81 -37.10
C CYS A 357 -9.54 -2.17 -36.76
N ARG A 358 -10.27 -3.28 -36.99
CA ARG A 358 -9.84 -4.67 -36.72
C ARG A 358 -8.59 -5.08 -37.54
N PRO A 359 -7.61 -5.83 -36.99
CA PRO A 359 -6.49 -6.39 -37.75
C PRO A 359 -6.89 -7.60 -38.62
N ALA A 360 -6.06 -7.93 -39.61
CA ALA A 360 -6.22 -9.13 -40.45
C ALA A 360 -5.82 -10.42 -39.69
N ALA A 361 -6.28 -11.58 -40.15
CA ALA A 361 -6.00 -12.86 -39.49
C ALA A 361 -4.49 -13.14 -39.37
N GLY A 362 -4.03 -13.55 -38.18
CA GLY A 362 -2.62 -13.78 -37.86
C GLY A 362 -1.82 -12.51 -37.50
N TRP A 363 -2.48 -11.34 -37.45
CA TRP A 363 -1.85 -10.07 -37.06
C TRP A 363 -2.40 -9.55 -35.75
N ILE A 364 -1.50 -9.26 -34.82
CA ILE A 364 -1.84 -8.65 -33.53
C ILE A 364 -1.75 -7.12 -33.65
N LYS A 365 -2.83 -6.40 -33.31
CA LYS A 365 -2.83 -4.93 -33.24
C LYS A 365 -2.70 -4.47 -31.79
N ALA A 366 -1.68 -3.66 -31.51
CA ALA A 366 -1.46 -3.01 -30.22
C ALA A 366 -1.84 -1.53 -30.29
N ASN A 367 -2.71 -1.08 -29.38
CA ASN A 367 -3.08 0.34 -29.23
C ASN A 367 -2.29 0.97 -28.07
N THR A 368 -1.84 2.21 -28.23
CA THR A 368 -1.04 2.94 -27.24
C THR A 368 -1.46 4.42 -27.17
N ASP A 369 -1.47 5.03 -25.98
CA ASP A 369 -1.68 6.47 -25.80
C ASP A 369 -0.35 7.15 -25.40
N ALA A 370 -0.11 8.40 -25.82
CA ALA A 370 1.13 9.14 -25.55
C ALA A 370 0.92 10.67 -25.61
N ALA A 371 1.58 11.41 -24.73
CA ALA A 371 1.58 12.88 -24.74
C ALA A 371 2.97 13.44 -25.10
N VAL A 372 3.02 14.54 -25.85
CA VAL A 372 4.28 15.19 -26.26
C VAL A 372 4.26 16.66 -25.88
N ASN A 373 5.36 17.16 -25.28
CA ASN A 373 5.56 18.58 -25.04
C ASN A 373 6.10 19.25 -26.32
N PRO A 374 5.35 20.19 -26.93
CA PRO A 374 5.70 20.77 -28.23
C PRO A 374 6.92 21.70 -28.20
N ILE A 375 7.34 22.21 -27.03
CA ILE A 375 8.47 23.16 -26.91
C ILE A 375 9.81 22.45 -26.73
N SER A 376 9.82 21.31 -26.02
CA SER A 376 11.06 20.57 -25.75
C SER A 376 11.30 19.39 -26.70
N HIS A 377 10.36 19.12 -27.62
CA HIS A 377 10.28 17.90 -28.43
C HIS A 377 10.38 16.59 -27.60
N ARG A 378 10.19 16.65 -26.27
CA ARG A 378 10.21 15.49 -25.39
C ARG A 378 8.80 14.91 -25.31
N ALA A 379 8.68 13.64 -25.71
CA ALA A 379 7.49 12.85 -25.45
C ALA A 379 7.50 12.38 -23.99
N SER A 380 6.43 12.65 -23.25
CA SER A 380 6.16 12.05 -21.95
C SER A 380 5.02 11.04 -22.14
N VAL A 381 5.38 9.75 -22.20
CA VAL A 381 4.38 8.68 -22.24
C VAL A 381 4.04 8.33 -20.79
N GLY A 382 2.85 8.72 -20.34
CA GLY A 382 2.27 8.14 -19.13
C GLY A 382 1.88 6.69 -19.40
N GLU A 383 1.95 5.84 -18.37
CA GLU A 383 1.65 4.39 -18.36
C GLU A 383 1.10 3.80 -19.67
N TYR A 384 1.86 2.88 -20.27
CA TYR A 384 1.33 2.06 -21.34
C TYR A 384 0.33 1.06 -20.77
N SER A 385 -0.95 1.27 -21.07
CA SER A 385 -1.96 0.21 -21.04
C SER A 385 -2.17 -0.28 -22.47
N GLY A 386 -1.38 -1.28 -22.87
CA GLY A 386 -1.46 -1.87 -24.20
C GLY A 386 -2.43 -3.03 -24.21
N ILE A 387 -3.48 -2.94 -25.02
CA ILE A 387 -4.34 -4.08 -25.34
C ILE A 387 -3.89 -4.63 -26.69
N ALA A 388 -3.37 -5.85 -26.68
CA ALA A 388 -3.04 -6.61 -27.87
C ALA A 388 -4.16 -7.62 -28.16
N ARG A 389 -4.77 -7.52 -29.34
CA ARG A 389 -5.87 -8.40 -29.78
C ARG A 389 -5.49 -9.12 -31.07
N ASP A 390 -5.82 -10.40 -31.12
CA ASP A 390 -5.91 -11.20 -32.35
C ASP A 390 -7.40 -11.30 -32.78
N ASP A 391 -7.73 -12.12 -33.79
CA ASP A 391 -8.98 -12.11 -34.57
C ASP A 391 -10.29 -12.09 -33.76
N GLY A 392 -10.29 -12.50 -32.49
CA GLY A 392 -11.44 -12.40 -31.59
C GLY A 392 -11.08 -12.38 -30.10
N SER A 393 -9.81 -12.50 -29.74
CA SER A 393 -9.36 -12.79 -28.38
C SER A 393 -8.31 -11.79 -27.88
N LEU A 394 -8.43 -11.44 -26.60
CA LEU A 394 -7.44 -10.64 -25.89
C LEU A 394 -6.21 -11.52 -25.64
N VAL A 395 -5.09 -11.17 -26.27
CA VAL A 395 -3.85 -11.97 -26.18
C VAL A 395 -3.01 -11.54 -24.98
N PHE A 396 -3.01 -10.24 -24.64
CA PHE A 396 -2.17 -9.71 -23.56
C PHE A 396 -2.69 -8.37 -23.01
N ILE A 397 -2.56 -8.15 -21.70
CA ILE A 397 -2.66 -6.85 -21.04
C ILE A 397 -1.32 -6.61 -20.34
N ALA A 398 -0.63 -5.56 -20.77
CA ALA A 398 0.57 -5.07 -20.11
C ALA A 398 0.22 -3.86 -19.23
N SER A 399 0.74 -3.82 -18.00
CA SER A 399 0.93 -2.57 -17.27
C SER A 399 2.40 -2.47 -16.85
N SER A 400 3.11 -1.45 -17.33
CA SER A 400 4.42 -1.09 -16.77
C SER A 400 4.79 0.39 -16.98
N VAL A 401 5.78 0.78 -16.17
CA VAL A 401 6.21 2.13 -15.77
C VAL A 401 7.16 2.78 -16.80
N PHE A 402 7.19 4.12 -16.76
CA PHE A 402 7.99 5.10 -17.51
C PHE A 402 9.35 4.61 -18.07
N PHE A 403 9.61 4.98 -19.33
CA PHE A 403 10.96 5.03 -19.91
C PHE A 403 11.25 6.45 -20.43
N SER A 404 12.42 7.00 -20.11
CA SER A 404 13.04 8.09 -20.86
C SER A 404 14.06 7.51 -21.83
N SER A 405 13.95 7.82 -23.12
CA SER A 405 14.95 7.42 -24.13
C SER A 405 15.18 8.58 -25.11
N PRO A 406 16.35 8.65 -25.77
CA PRO A 406 16.78 9.80 -26.59
C PRO A 406 15.88 10.07 -27.83
N PRO A 407 16.01 11.27 -28.45
CA PRO A 407 15.01 11.86 -29.36
C PRO A 407 14.78 11.14 -30.69
N ASP A 408 15.72 10.30 -31.16
CA ASP A 408 15.79 9.92 -32.58
C ASP A 408 15.13 8.58 -32.96
N PHE A 409 14.41 7.91 -32.05
CA PHE A 409 13.76 6.62 -32.35
C PHE A 409 12.26 6.75 -32.66
N PRO A 410 11.77 6.27 -33.83
CA PRO A 410 10.34 6.31 -34.17
C PRO A 410 9.50 5.51 -33.16
N PRO A 411 8.36 6.05 -32.66
CA PRO A 411 7.52 5.39 -31.65
C PRO A 411 7.06 3.97 -32.02
N ARG A 412 6.82 3.72 -33.32
CA ARG A 412 6.41 2.40 -33.85
C ARG A 412 7.46 1.29 -33.61
N LEU A 413 8.75 1.60 -33.67
CA LEU A 413 9.83 0.62 -33.51
C LEU A 413 10.09 0.25 -32.04
N LYS A 414 9.76 1.15 -31.10
CA LYS A 414 9.87 0.90 -29.65
C LYS A 414 8.85 -0.14 -29.17
N ALA A 415 7.64 -0.15 -29.75
CA ALA A 415 6.59 -1.12 -29.43
C ALA A 415 6.88 -2.55 -29.96
N ILE A 416 7.50 -2.67 -31.14
CA ILE A 416 7.85 -3.98 -31.74
C ILE A 416 8.96 -4.68 -30.93
N ARG A 417 9.93 -3.92 -30.42
CA ARG A 417 11.07 -4.46 -29.65
C ARG A 417 10.64 -5.07 -28.31
N ALA A 418 9.57 -4.58 -27.70
CA ALA A 418 9.00 -5.17 -26.49
C ALA A 418 8.22 -6.48 -26.74
N ALA A 419 7.67 -6.67 -27.95
CA ALA A 419 6.93 -7.87 -28.32
C ALA A 419 7.84 -9.04 -28.76
N GLY A 420 9.02 -8.76 -29.32
CA GLY A 420 9.93 -9.77 -29.87
C GLY A 420 10.80 -10.53 -28.85
N ALA A 421 10.71 -10.24 -27.55
CA ALA A 421 11.64 -10.78 -26.55
C ALA A 421 11.30 -12.20 -26.01
N ASN A 422 10.24 -12.85 -26.50
CA ASN A 422 9.69 -14.09 -25.91
C ASN A 422 9.69 -15.32 -26.84
N GLN A 423 10.59 -15.42 -27.82
CA GLN A 423 10.78 -16.67 -28.59
C GLN A 423 12.25 -17.11 -28.61
N SER A 424 12.62 -18.10 -27.78
CA SER A 424 13.53 -19.21 -28.15
C SER A 424 13.77 -20.21 -27.00
N GLU A 425 13.14 -21.38 -27.15
CA GLU A 425 13.53 -22.79 -26.91
C GLU A 425 14.47 -23.31 -25.80
N SER A 426 14.11 -24.55 -25.43
CA SER A 426 14.57 -25.56 -24.47
C SER A 426 16.00 -26.13 -24.55
N ARG A 427 16.54 -26.63 -23.41
CA ARG A 427 17.14 -27.99 -23.21
C ARG A 427 17.61 -28.23 -21.75
N TYR A 428 17.58 -29.51 -21.34
CA TYR A 428 17.83 -30.15 -20.03
C TYR A 428 19.20 -29.92 -19.35
N SER A 429 19.25 -30.01 -17.99
CA SER A 429 20.00 -31.02 -17.20
C SER A 429 19.88 -30.78 -15.67
N MET A 430 19.67 -31.85 -14.90
CA MET A 430 19.76 -31.92 -13.44
C MET A 430 21.21 -31.71 -12.94
N ASP A 431 21.36 -31.15 -11.73
CA ASP A 431 22.25 -31.69 -10.69
C ASP A 431 22.00 -31.05 -9.31
N TYR A 432 22.05 -31.89 -8.27
CA TYR A 432 21.88 -31.57 -6.85
C TYR A 432 23.10 -30.84 -6.27
N GLY A 433 22.87 -29.93 -5.32
CA GLY A 433 23.93 -29.38 -4.46
C GLY A 433 23.44 -28.28 -3.52
N ASP A 434 23.72 -28.48 -2.23
CA ASP A 434 23.41 -27.61 -1.09
C ASP A 434 23.60 -26.11 -1.36
N GLY A 435 22.60 -25.30 -0.98
CA GLY A 435 22.60 -23.86 -1.19
C GLY A 435 21.73 -23.10 -0.17
N PRO A 436 21.96 -21.79 -0.02
CA PRO A 436 21.25 -20.95 0.95
C PRO A 436 19.73 -20.99 0.71
N MET A 437 18.97 -20.99 1.80
CA MET A 437 17.50 -20.96 1.78
C MET A 437 17.05 -19.60 1.21
N LEU A 438 16.50 -19.60 0.00
CA LEU A 438 16.17 -18.40 -0.78
C LEU A 438 14.65 -18.20 -0.83
N GLY A 439 14.18 -17.06 -0.30
CA GLY A 439 12.82 -16.58 -0.46
C GLY A 439 12.66 -15.65 -1.66
N ASP A 440 11.49 -15.68 -2.25
CA ASP A 440 11.00 -15.09 -3.49
C ASP A 440 11.60 -13.76 -4.01
N LYS A 441 12.24 -13.86 -5.20
CA LYS A 441 12.16 -12.99 -6.41
C LYS A 441 13.44 -13.12 -7.25
N ALA A 442 13.34 -13.69 -8.45
CA ALA A 442 14.48 -13.86 -9.38
C ALA A 442 15.21 -12.53 -9.69
N LEU A 443 16.55 -12.59 -9.76
CA LEU A 443 17.43 -11.52 -10.24
C LEU A 443 17.57 -11.60 -11.77
N GLN A 444 16.53 -11.34 -12.57
CA GLN A 444 16.71 -11.27 -14.04
C GLN A 444 17.29 -9.89 -14.45
N PRO A 445 18.49 -9.82 -15.07
CA PRO A 445 18.90 -8.67 -15.86
C PRO A 445 18.33 -8.80 -17.28
N HIS A 446 17.45 -7.89 -17.68
CA HIS A 446 17.12 -7.71 -19.09
C HIS A 446 18.27 -6.94 -19.75
N GLY A 447 19.06 -7.64 -20.58
CA GLY A 447 19.94 -7.05 -21.59
C GLY A 447 21.16 -6.27 -21.07
N GLY A 448 22.35 -6.87 -21.20
CA GLY A 448 23.63 -6.19 -21.45
C GLY A 448 24.22 -5.20 -20.43
N GLU A 449 23.46 -4.68 -19.47
CA GLU A 449 23.91 -3.62 -18.56
C GLU A 449 24.21 -4.16 -17.16
N LYS A 450 25.42 -3.86 -16.68
CA LYS A 450 25.95 -4.30 -15.39
C LYS A 450 25.22 -3.56 -14.25
N PRO A 451 24.75 -4.25 -13.19
CA PRO A 451 24.06 -3.60 -12.09
C PRO A 451 24.98 -2.65 -11.30
N HIS A 452 24.47 -1.48 -10.90
CA HIS A 452 25.16 -0.50 -10.04
C HIS A 452 24.78 -0.77 -8.57
N VAL A 453 25.73 -1.23 -7.72
CA VAL A 453 25.40 -1.95 -6.48
C VAL A 453 26.23 -1.53 -5.26
N TRP A 454 25.55 -1.03 -4.21
CA TRP A 454 25.60 -1.51 -2.79
C TRP A 454 25.22 -0.39 -1.81
N SER A 455 24.45 -0.65 -0.73
CA SER A 455 24.15 0.36 0.32
C SER A 455 23.81 -0.17 1.70
N SER A 456 24.23 0.64 2.69
CA SER A 456 23.94 0.69 4.14
C SER A 456 24.83 -0.20 5.02
N LEU A 457 25.89 0.39 5.59
CA LEU A 457 26.79 -0.20 6.60
C LEU A 457 26.25 -0.11 8.03
N GLU A 458 25.07 0.45 8.30
CA GLU A 458 24.45 0.18 9.62
C GLU A 458 24.21 -1.33 9.81
N GLY A 459 23.93 -2.07 8.72
CA GLY A 459 23.95 -3.54 8.71
C GLY A 459 25.33 -4.18 8.50
N GLY A 460 26.38 -3.39 8.30
CA GLY A 460 27.78 -3.85 8.19
C GLY A 460 28.55 -3.74 9.52
N SER A 461 28.18 -2.81 10.40
CA SER A 461 28.66 -2.74 11.77
C SER A 461 27.76 -3.58 12.67
N GLN A 462 28.05 -4.86 12.84
CA GLN A 462 27.29 -5.70 13.75
C GLN A 462 27.63 -5.32 15.20
N TYR A 463 26.71 -4.63 15.87
CA TYR A 463 26.86 -4.30 17.28
C TYR A 463 26.75 -5.56 18.14
N LYS A 464 27.54 -5.60 19.21
CA LYS A 464 27.51 -6.63 20.26
C LYS A 464 26.28 -6.38 21.15
N PRO A 465 25.25 -7.24 21.13
CA PRO A 465 24.05 -7.03 21.93
C PRO A 465 24.36 -6.90 23.42
N GLU A 466 25.31 -7.70 23.93
CA GLU A 466 25.66 -7.75 25.34
C GLU A 466 26.23 -6.44 25.92
N THR A 467 26.86 -5.62 25.09
CA THR A 467 27.42 -4.33 25.53
C THR A 467 26.60 -3.16 25.04
N PHE A 468 26.16 -3.16 23.77
CA PHE A 468 25.46 -2.02 23.18
C PHE A 468 24.02 -1.90 23.71
N GLU A 469 23.26 -3.00 23.76
CA GLU A 469 21.89 -2.95 24.25
C GLU A 469 21.85 -2.67 25.76
N SER A 470 22.81 -3.21 26.52
CA SER A 470 22.97 -2.89 27.94
C SER A 470 23.22 -1.40 28.16
N LEU A 471 24.06 -0.78 27.34
CA LEU A 471 24.30 0.66 27.39
C LEU A 471 23.03 1.46 27.07
N ALA A 472 22.28 1.05 26.03
CA ALA A 472 21.01 1.69 25.67
C ALA A 472 19.96 1.55 26.78
N TYR A 473 19.88 0.38 27.41
CA TYR A 473 19.00 0.10 28.53
C TYR A 473 19.32 0.99 29.73
N GLU A 474 20.57 1.01 30.20
CA GLU A 474 21.01 1.81 31.35
C GLU A 474 20.78 3.31 31.11
N GLY A 475 21.12 3.80 29.91
CA GLY A 475 20.88 5.19 29.53
C GLY A 475 19.39 5.54 29.58
N THR A 476 18.53 4.64 29.10
CA THR A 476 17.08 4.85 29.07
C THR A 476 16.47 4.85 30.47
N ILE A 477 16.87 3.92 31.34
CA ILE A 477 16.44 3.88 32.74
C ILE A 477 16.80 5.19 33.47
N ARG A 478 18.02 5.70 33.28
CA ARG A 478 18.43 6.98 33.88
C ARG A 478 17.53 8.13 33.44
N LYS A 479 17.14 8.18 32.17
CA LYS A 479 16.25 9.23 31.65
C LYS A 479 14.83 9.09 32.15
N LEU A 480 14.31 7.86 32.25
CA LEU A 480 13.00 7.62 32.87
C LEU A 480 12.97 8.19 34.30
N VAL A 481 14.02 7.92 35.08
CA VAL A 481 14.11 8.34 36.49
C VAL A 481 14.37 9.84 36.64
N TYR A 482 15.41 10.37 35.98
CA TYR A 482 15.86 11.74 36.19
C TYR A 482 15.09 12.78 35.37
N ASP A 483 14.66 12.44 34.15
CA ASP A 483 14.01 13.40 33.24
C ASP A 483 12.47 13.26 33.27
N LEU A 484 11.96 12.04 33.46
CA LEU A 484 10.51 11.75 33.43
C LEU A 484 9.91 11.42 34.79
N GLY A 485 10.71 11.46 35.86
CA GLY A 485 10.25 11.35 37.25
C GLY A 485 9.77 9.95 37.66
N TYR A 486 10.22 8.91 36.97
CA TYR A 486 9.96 7.53 37.41
C TYR A 486 10.66 7.20 38.73
N PRO A 487 10.19 6.18 39.48
CA PRO A 487 10.75 5.85 40.78
C PRO A 487 12.24 5.49 40.74
N GLN A 488 13.00 5.96 41.75
CA GLN A 488 14.45 5.74 41.87
C GLN A 488 14.83 4.24 41.93
N GLU A 489 13.91 3.38 42.37
CA GLU A 489 14.12 1.92 42.45
C GLU A 489 14.43 1.29 41.08
N LEU A 490 14.06 1.94 39.97
CA LEU A 490 14.39 1.48 38.61
C LEU A 490 15.89 1.49 38.32
N LEU A 491 16.70 2.31 39.02
CA LEU A 491 18.15 2.37 38.83
C LEU A 491 18.86 1.07 39.25
N GLU A 492 18.21 0.24 40.07
CA GLU A 492 18.74 -1.04 40.53
C GLU A 492 18.41 -2.20 39.58
N TRP A 493 17.63 -1.95 38.52
CA TRP A 493 17.22 -2.99 37.59
C TRP A 493 18.37 -3.49 36.73
N THR A 494 18.30 -4.78 36.41
CA THR A 494 19.27 -5.45 35.55
C THR A 494 18.63 -5.82 34.21
N PHE A 495 19.47 -5.88 33.17
CA PHE A 495 19.07 -6.20 31.81
C PHE A 495 19.60 -7.56 31.38
N ASP A 496 18.72 -8.42 30.88
CA ASP A 496 19.08 -9.68 30.23
C ASP A 496 18.85 -9.56 28.72
N TRP A 497 19.93 -9.27 27.98
CA TRP A 497 19.94 -9.13 26.53
C TRP A 497 19.52 -10.41 25.79
N LYS A 498 19.55 -11.58 26.44
CA LYS A 498 19.15 -12.86 25.82
C LYS A 498 17.66 -13.14 25.92
N TYR A 499 16.89 -12.35 26.67
CA TYR A 499 15.50 -12.68 26.99
C TYR A 499 14.54 -12.39 25.83
N MET A 500 14.77 -11.30 25.10
CA MET A 500 13.91 -10.87 23.99
C MET A 500 14.49 -11.33 22.65
N VAL A 501 13.61 -11.60 21.69
CA VAL A 501 14.00 -11.93 20.31
C VAL A 501 13.33 -10.99 19.33
N ARG A 502 13.91 -10.85 18.14
CA ARG A 502 13.33 -10.06 17.07
C ARG A 502 12.02 -10.67 16.55
N GLY A 503 11.14 -9.84 16.02
CA GLY A 503 9.86 -10.25 15.44
C GLY A 503 8.68 -10.30 16.40
N LEU A 504 8.90 -9.98 17.68
CA LEU A 504 7.84 -9.89 18.69
C LEU A 504 6.96 -8.66 18.45
N VAL A 505 5.78 -8.67 19.06
CA VAL A 505 4.81 -7.57 19.00
C VAL A 505 4.39 -7.20 20.42
N LEU A 506 4.51 -5.92 20.78
CA LEU A 506 4.04 -5.39 22.05
C LEU A 506 2.61 -4.89 21.92
N ASP A 507 1.72 -5.35 22.79
CA ASP A 507 0.39 -4.79 23.02
C ASP A 507 0.49 -3.71 24.10
N LYS A 508 0.48 -2.45 23.67
CA LYS A 508 0.67 -1.29 24.56
C LYS A 508 -0.55 -1.03 25.43
N LYS A 509 -1.72 -1.49 25.00
CA LYS A 509 -2.97 -1.31 25.73
C LYS A 509 -3.05 -2.29 26.91
N ARG A 510 -2.60 -3.53 26.70
CA ARG A 510 -2.76 -4.62 27.66
C ARG A 510 -1.46 -5.03 28.35
N GLY A 511 -0.32 -4.41 28.04
CA GLY A 511 0.97 -4.73 28.66
C GLY A 511 1.50 -6.10 28.26
N ASN A 512 1.16 -6.60 27.06
CA ASN A 512 1.51 -7.95 26.63
C ASN A 512 2.60 -7.97 25.56
N ILE A 513 3.35 -9.07 25.50
CA ILE A 513 4.37 -9.35 24.49
C ILE A 513 3.98 -10.61 23.75
N LEU A 514 3.88 -10.53 22.43
CA LEU A 514 3.26 -11.54 21.58
C LEU A 514 4.25 -12.09 20.56
N LYS A 515 4.21 -13.42 20.39
CA LYS A 515 4.81 -14.12 19.25
C LYS A 515 3.72 -14.80 18.44
N MET A 516 3.70 -14.47 17.15
CA MET A 516 2.64 -14.86 16.22
C MET A 516 3.18 -15.54 14.98
N ASP A 517 2.33 -16.36 14.35
CA ASP A 517 2.60 -16.97 13.05
C ASP A 517 2.39 -15.99 11.88
N ARG A 518 2.66 -16.46 10.65
CA ARG A 518 2.47 -15.70 9.41
C ARG A 518 1.05 -15.17 9.19
N HIS A 519 0.05 -15.78 9.82
CA HIS A 519 -1.36 -15.39 9.72
C HIS A 519 -1.80 -14.49 10.88
N LYS A 520 -0.86 -14.02 11.70
CA LYS A 520 -1.07 -13.18 12.88
C LYS A 520 -1.84 -13.89 14.02
N TYR A 521 -1.83 -15.23 14.08
CA TYR A 521 -2.35 -15.93 15.27
C TYR A 521 -1.31 -15.92 16.39
N VAL A 522 -1.71 -15.45 17.56
CA VAL A 522 -0.88 -15.44 18.78
C VAL A 522 -0.67 -16.87 19.27
N LYS A 523 0.60 -17.33 19.29
CA LYS A 523 0.95 -18.67 19.79
C LYS A 523 1.56 -18.60 21.19
N VAL A 524 2.44 -17.63 21.41
CA VAL A 524 3.07 -17.37 22.70
C VAL A 524 2.74 -15.93 23.09
N ALA A 525 2.34 -15.71 24.33
CA ALA A 525 2.05 -14.39 24.85
C ALA A 525 2.44 -14.30 26.32
N TYR A 526 3.02 -13.18 26.71
CA TYR A 526 3.42 -12.88 28.08
C TYR A 526 2.80 -11.56 28.51
N HIS A 527 2.38 -11.46 29.76
CA HIS A 527 2.07 -10.21 30.44
C HIS A 527 3.23 -9.87 31.36
N GLY A 528 4.00 -8.83 31.02
CA GLY A 528 5.32 -8.63 31.61
C GLY A 528 6.20 -9.88 31.43
N PHE A 529 6.57 -10.55 32.52
CA PHE A 529 7.31 -11.82 32.50
C PHE A 529 6.47 -13.07 32.82
N THR A 530 5.15 -12.92 32.92
CA THR A 530 4.21 -14.03 33.20
C THR A 530 3.60 -14.58 31.91
N GLU A 531 3.72 -15.89 31.67
CA GLU A 531 3.13 -16.52 30.48
C GLU A 531 1.59 -16.54 30.55
N LEU A 532 0.92 -16.11 29.48
CA LEU A 532 -0.54 -16.20 29.37
C LEU A 532 -0.98 -17.62 28.99
N SER A 533 -2.00 -18.12 29.70
CA SER A 533 -2.60 -19.43 29.43
C SER A 533 -3.22 -19.49 28.03
N LYS A 534 -3.52 -20.70 27.55
CA LYS A 534 -4.17 -20.87 26.24
C LYS A 534 -5.56 -20.23 26.24
N GLU A 535 -6.28 -20.39 27.34
CA GLU A 535 -7.62 -19.88 27.58
C GLU A 535 -7.60 -18.35 27.58
N ASP A 536 -6.65 -17.73 28.28
CA ASP A 536 -6.49 -16.27 28.31
C ASP A 536 -6.12 -15.71 26.94
N LYS A 537 -5.20 -16.37 26.22
CA LYS A 537 -4.84 -15.96 24.85
C LYS A 537 -6.04 -15.98 23.91
N VAL A 538 -6.86 -17.02 23.98
CA VAL A 538 -8.08 -17.13 23.15
C VAL A 538 -9.14 -16.11 23.60
N GLY A 539 -9.30 -15.88 24.90
CA GLY A 539 -10.22 -14.86 25.42
C GLY A 539 -9.82 -13.44 25.01
N ILE A 540 -8.52 -13.14 25.00
CA ILE A 540 -7.99 -11.79 24.72
C ILE A 540 -7.86 -11.52 23.20
N TYR A 541 -7.33 -12.48 22.44
CA TYR A 541 -6.96 -12.32 21.02
C TYR A 541 -7.70 -13.26 20.06
N GLY A 542 -8.53 -14.17 20.56
CA GLY A 542 -9.24 -15.18 19.75
C GLY A 542 -10.64 -14.78 19.29
N ASN A 543 -11.09 -13.55 19.58
CA ASN A 543 -12.42 -13.09 19.18
C ASN A 543 -12.50 -12.95 17.64
N THR A 544 -13.42 -13.67 17.02
CA THR A 544 -13.59 -13.73 15.56
C THR A 544 -14.31 -12.52 14.98
N LEU A 545 -15.01 -11.74 15.81
CA LEU A 545 -15.81 -10.58 15.38
C LEU A 545 -14.99 -9.29 15.28
N ILE A 546 -13.91 -9.18 16.06
CA ILE A 546 -13.00 -8.03 16.05
C ILE A 546 -11.59 -8.58 15.87
N ARG A 547 -11.06 -8.50 14.65
CA ARG A 547 -9.70 -8.95 14.35
C ARG A 547 -8.73 -7.80 14.57
N ASP A 548 -7.89 -7.92 15.59
CA ASP A 548 -6.79 -6.98 15.82
C ASP A 548 -5.89 -6.91 14.58
N THR A 549 -5.59 -5.69 14.13
CA THR A 549 -4.68 -5.49 13.01
C THR A 549 -3.23 -5.77 13.40
N PHE A 550 -2.91 -5.76 14.70
CA PHE A 550 -1.54 -5.90 15.24
C PHE A 550 -0.56 -4.89 14.63
N ASP A 551 -1.08 -3.72 14.28
CA ASP A 551 -0.34 -2.61 13.69
C ASP A 551 -0.49 -1.37 14.62
N GLU A 552 0.27 -0.31 14.37
CA GLU A 552 0.14 0.96 15.09
C GLU A 552 -1.28 1.56 14.94
N PRO A 553 -1.79 2.30 15.95
CA PRO A 553 -1.09 2.86 17.11
C PRO A 553 -1.13 2.01 18.37
N ASP A 554 -1.88 0.90 18.44
CA ASP A 554 -2.06 0.14 19.69
C ASP A 554 -0.96 -0.91 19.92
N TYR A 555 -0.31 -1.34 18.84
CA TYR A 555 0.79 -2.30 18.89
C TYR A 555 2.12 -1.64 18.52
N ALA A 556 3.22 -2.21 19.00
CA ALA A 556 4.57 -1.86 18.56
C ALA A 556 5.31 -3.12 18.08
N LEU A 557 6.10 -2.96 17.01
CA LEU A 557 6.72 -4.07 16.29
C LEU A 557 8.20 -4.12 16.63
N ILE A 558 8.64 -5.21 17.26
CA ILE A 558 10.04 -5.39 17.70
C ILE A 558 10.83 -5.97 16.54
N ASP A 559 11.02 -5.15 15.52
CA ASP A 559 11.68 -5.53 14.28
C ASP A 559 13.11 -4.96 14.19
N THR A 560 13.71 -4.47 15.28
CA THR A 560 15.09 -3.96 15.31
C THR A 560 15.82 -4.48 16.56
N LEU A 561 17.14 -4.64 16.50
CA LEU A 561 17.94 -5.03 17.67
C LEU A 561 17.84 -3.98 18.78
N PHE A 562 17.81 -2.69 18.40
CA PHE A 562 17.61 -1.59 19.35
C PHE A 562 16.26 -1.66 20.10
N SER A 563 15.26 -2.34 19.54
CA SER A 563 13.94 -2.47 20.17
C SER A 563 13.89 -3.59 21.23
N LEU A 564 14.92 -4.45 21.33
CA LEU A 564 14.94 -5.56 22.28
C LEU A 564 15.05 -5.08 23.73
N ALA A 565 15.94 -4.12 23.99
CA ALA A 565 16.06 -3.47 25.29
C ALA A 565 14.77 -2.74 25.71
N GLU A 566 14.14 -2.04 24.76
CA GLU A 566 12.85 -1.37 24.95
C GLU A 566 11.74 -2.38 25.33
N ALA A 567 11.65 -3.51 24.62
CA ALA A 567 10.67 -4.55 24.93
C ALA A 567 10.89 -5.19 26.30
N TYR A 568 12.14 -5.45 26.68
CA TYR A 568 12.49 -6.01 27.98
C TYR A 568 12.15 -5.05 29.12
N MET A 569 12.52 -3.77 28.97
CA MET A 569 12.20 -2.75 29.95
C MET A 569 10.69 -2.53 30.08
N PHE A 570 9.96 -2.59 28.97
CA PHE A 570 8.49 -2.54 29.00
C PHE A 570 7.90 -3.71 29.80
N ALA A 571 8.43 -4.94 29.65
CA ALA A 571 8.00 -6.07 30.48
C ALA A 571 8.27 -5.86 31.97
N GLN A 572 9.45 -5.33 32.34
CA GLN A 572 9.76 -5.00 33.74
C GLN A 572 8.82 -3.94 34.30
N LEU A 573 8.50 -2.91 33.52
CA LEU A 573 7.57 -1.85 33.91
C LEU A 573 6.15 -2.39 34.10
N VAL A 574 5.70 -3.32 33.26
CA VAL A 574 4.40 -4.00 33.41
C VAL A 574 4.36 -4.76 34.74
N ASP A 575 5.35 -5.62 35.00
CA ASP A 575 5.45 -6.36 36.26
C ASP A 575 5.53 -5.43 37.48
N PHE A 576 6.26 -4.31 37.36
CA PHE A 576 6.42 -3.33 38.44
C PHE A 576 5.12 -2.57 38.72
N ARG A 577 4.41 -2.16 37.67
CA ARG A 577 3.11 -1.48 37.77
C ARG A 577 2.09 -2.36 38.47
N ASP A 578 2.03 -3.63 38.10
CA ASP A 578 1.07 -4.57 38.66
C ASP A 578 1.33 -4.86 40.15
N LYS A 579 2.60 -4.88 40.55
CA LYS A 579 3.00 -4.99 41.96
C LYS A 579 2.83 -3.69 42.74
N ASN A 580 2.91 -2.52 42.08
CA ASN A 580 2.84 -1.20 42.69
C ASN A 580 1.85 -0.29 41.97
N PRO A 581 0.52 -0.55 42.08
CA PRO A 581 -0.48 0.26 41.40
C PRO A 581 -0.36 1.74 41.79
N GLY A 582 -0.30 2.63 40.80
CA GLY A 582 -0.28 4.08 40.99
C GLY A 582 1.12 4.72 41.15
N LYS A 583 2.20 3.94 41.26
CA LYS A 583 3.58 4.48 41.23
C LYS A 583 4.06 4.87 39.83
N VAL A 584 3.51 4.25 38.79
CA VAL A 584 3.85 4.48 37.38
C VAL A 584 2.56 4.63 36.55
N PRO A 585 2.64 5.25 35.35
CA PRO A 585 1.49 5.45 34.46
C PRO A 585 0.82 4.15 33.97
N ASP A 586 -0.22 4.27 33.14
CA ASP A 586 -0.80 3.11 32.45
C ASP A 586 0.16 2.51 31.41
N TYR A 587 -0.14 1.30 30.92
CA TYR A 587 0.77 0.60 30.01
C TYR A 587 1.07 1.37 28.73
N SER A 588 0.10 2.08 28.17
CA SER A 588 0.28 2.80 26.90
C SER A 588 1.15 4.04 27.08
N HIS A 589 0.97 4.78 28.18
CA HIS A 589 1.81 5.90 28.56
C HIS A 589 3.23 5.44 28.91
N MET A 590 3.39 4.34 29.65
CA MET A 590 4.71 3.78 29.96
C MET A 590 5.51 3.47 28.70
N TYR A 591 4.88 2.86 27.70
CA TYR A 591 5.58 2.59 26.43
C TYR A 591 5.98 3.89 25.70
N LYS A 592 5.12 4.91 25.72
CA LYS A 592 5.42 6.22 25.12
C LYS A 592 6.63 6.88 25.79
N ASP A 593 6.70 6.81 27.12
CA ASP A 593 7.79 7.38 27.91
C ASP A 593 9.11 6.62 27.69
N VAL A 594 9.05 5.28 27.66
CA VAL A 594 10.17 4.43 27.26
C VAL A 594 10.69 4.84 25.89
N ARG A 595 9.80 4.96 24.89
CA ARG A 595 10.20 5.31 23.52
C ARG A 595 10.80 6.71 23.45
N ALA A 596 10.23 7.68 24.17
CA ALA A 596 10.76 9.03 24.25
C ALA A 596 12.16 9.06 24.89
N ALA A 597 12.39 8.27 25.94
CA ALA A 597 13.68 8.15 26.60
C ALA A 597 14.73 7.49 25.68
N VAL A 598 14.38 6.42 24.95
CA VAL A 598 15.25 5.81 23.94
C VAL A 598 15.61 6.82 22.85
N ASP A 599 14.64 7.56 22.31
CA ASP A 599 14.87 8.57 21.28
C ASP A 599 15.73 9.73 21.81
N LEU A 600 15.61 10.09 23.09
CA LEU A 600 16.51 11.05 23.74
C LEU A 600 17.95 10.50 23.82
N CYS A 601 18.16 9.23 24.19
CA CYS A 601 19.50 8.59 24.24
C CYS A 601 20.20 8.57 22.87
N HIS A 602 19.43 8.46 21.79
CA HIS A 602 19.99 8.54 20.44
C HIS A 602 20.27 9.98 19.98
N ARG A 603 19.48 10.97 20.44
CA ARG A 603 19.59 12.38 20.03
C ARG A 603 20.67 13.17 20.77
N ASP A 604 20.84 12.94 22.06
CA ASP A 604 21.84 13.66 22.87
C ASP A 604 23.29 13.18 22.62
N GLY A 605 23.45 12.14 21.79
CA GLY A 605 24.74 11.59 21.40
C GLY A 605 25.41 10.74 22.48
N THR A 606 24.79 10.50 23.63
CA THR A 606 25.39 9.72 24.73
C THR A 606 25.84 8.33 24.29
N LEU A 607 24.98 7.60 23.59
CA LEU A 607 25.32 6.28 23.05
C LEU A 607 26.48 6.34 22.05
N LYS A 608 26.40 7.29 21.11
CA LYS A 608 27.40 7.45 20.04
C LYS A 608 28.76 7.84 20.59
N GLN A 609 28.82 8.70 21.59
CA GLN A 609 30.07 9.10 22.25
C GLN A 609 30.74 7.93 22.96
N MET A 610 29.96 7.08 23.64
CA MET A 610 30.50 5.91 24.33
C MET A 610 31.04 4.86 23.36
N VAL A 611 30.32 4.61 22.26
CA VAL A 611 30.81 3.72 21.20
C VAL A 611 32.04 4.31 20.52
N ALA A 612 32.05 5.60 20.22
CA ALA A 612 33.19 6.26 19.58
C ALA A 612 34.47 6.21 20.42
N LYS A 613 34.37 6.20 21.75
CA LYS A 613 35.52 6.08 22.67
C LYS A 613 36.17 4.70 22.66
N ASP A 614 35.37 3.64 22.49
CA ASP A 614 35.86 2.26 22.49
C ASP A 614 35.05 1.39 21.52
N PRO A 615 35.22 1.56 20.19
CA PRO A 615 34.40 0.85 19.20
C PRO A 615 34.50 -0.67 19.32
N LYS A 616 35.67 -1.19 19.69
CA LYS A 616 35.95 -2.63 19.83
C LYS A 616 35.07 -3.31 20.88
N ARG A 617 34.71 -2.60 21.94
CA ARG A 617 33.81 -3.11 22.98
C ARG A 617 32.37 -3.27 22.49
N TYR A 618 31.93 -2.49 21.51
CA TYR A 618 30.53 -2.44 21.08
C TYR A 618 30.26 -2.98 19.69
N ILE A 619 31.28 -3.10 18.83
CA ILE A 619 31.15 -3.51 17.43
C ILE A 619 31.97 -4.79 17.22
N ASN A 620 31.41 -5.76 16.49
CA ASN A 620 32.11 -6.95 16.03
C ASN A 620 33.10 -6.58 14.92
N GLU A 621 34.33 -7.07 15.03
CA GLU A 621 35.33 -6.95 13.97
C GLU A 621 34.98 -7.94 12.85
N ASP A 622 34.90 -7.46 11.60
CA ASP A 622 34.72 -8.29 10.41
C ASP A 622 35.81 -7.98 9.39
N THR A 623 36.81 -8.86 9.35
CA THR A 623 37.98 -8.72 8.47
C THR A 623 37.66 -8.93 6.99
N CYS A 624 36.47 -9.45 6.66
CA CYS A 624 36.04 -9.74 5.30
C CYS A 624 35.31 -8.57 4.62
N ILE A 625 34.95 -7.51 5.35
CA ILE A 625 34.32 -6.30 4.78
C ILE A 625 35.20 -5.65 3.70
N VAL A 626 36.47 -5.40 4.00
CA VAL A 626 37.39 -4.73 3.06
C VAL A 626 37.63 -5.60 1.81
N PRO A 627 37.96 -6.90 1.92
CA PRO A 627 38.01 -7.80 0.77
C PRO A 627 36.73 -7.80 -0.07
N MET A 628 35.56 -7.84 0.57
CA MET A 628 34.26 -7.78 -0.12
C MET A 628 34.08 -6.49 -0.91
N LEU A 629 34.35 -5.32 -0.31
CA LEU A 629 34.22 -4.03 -0.97
C LEU A 629 35.19 -3.91 -2.15
N LYS A 630 36.44 -4.37 -1.99
CA LYS A 630 37.42 -4.43 -3.08
C LYS A 630 36.93 -5.33 -4.22
N MET A 631 36.39 -6.51 -3.91
CA MET A 631 35.83 -7.44 -4.89
C MET A 631 34.69 -6.80 -5.69
N LEU A 632 33.74 -6.13 -5.01
CA LEU A 632 32.62 -5.45 -5.66
C LEU A 632 33.12 -4.33 -6.59
N ARG A 633 34.02 -3.46 -6.12
CA ARG A 633 34.56 -2.38 -6.96
C ARG A 633 35.39 -2.88 -8.14
N ASN A 634 36.24 -3.88 -7.93
CA ASN A 634 37.06 -4.47 -9.00
C ASN A 634 36.19 -5.13 -10.10
N SER A 635 34.98 -5.57 -9.76
CA SER A 635 34.01 -6.10 -10.73
C SER A 635 33.33 -5.02 -11.59
N GLY A 636 33.59 -3.73 -11.30
CA GLY A 636 32.99 -2.58 -11.98
C GLY A 636 31.64 -2.14 -11.41
N ARG A 637 31.26 -2.61 -10.21
CA ARG A 637 30.03 -2.19 -9.51
C ARG A 637 30.30 -0.93 -8.69
N SER A 638 29.34 -0.01 -8.68
CA SER A 638 29.43 1.23 -7.90
C SER A 638 28.87 1.04 -6.48
N THR A 639 29.66 1.33 -5.45
CA THR A 639 29.30 1.14 -4.04
C THR A 639 28.90 2.47 -3.39
N PHE A 640 27.92 2.47 -2.51
CA PHE A 640 27.53 3.68 -1.77
C PHE A 640 27.16 3.39 -0.31
N LEU A 641 27.13 4.43 0.53
CA LEU A 641 26.76 4.34 1.93
C LEU A 641 25.63 5.33 2.25
N VAL A 642 24.55 4.86 2.89
CA VAL A 642 23.47 5.72 3.41
C VAL A 642 23.21 5.34 4.86
N THR A 643 23.39 6.28 5.79
CA THR A 643 23.23 6.07 7.24
C THR A 643 22.43 7.20 7.89
N ASN A 644 21.73 6.89 8.99
CA ASN A 644 21.08 7.91 9.82
C ASN A 644 22.07 8.61 10.76
N SER A 645 23.26 8.05 10.93
CA SER A 645 24.33 8.65 11.72
C SER A 645 24.99 9.84 11.01
N LEU A 646 25.47 10.81 11.79
CA LEU A 646 26.20 11.98 11.28
C LEU A 646 27.65 11.62 10.95
N TRP A 647 28.30 12.46 10.15
CA TRP A 647 29.66 12.28 9.65
C TRP A 647 30.68 11.88 10.72
N ASP A 648 30.76 12.63 11.83
CA ASP A 648 31.79 12.41 12.86
C ASP A 648 31.75 10.99 13.43
N TYR A 649 30.55 10.49 13.71
CA TYR A 649 30.36 9.13 14.20
C TYR A 649 30.65 8.09 13.11
N THR A 650 30.14 8.32 11.90
CA THR A 650 30.35 7.41 10.76
C THR A 650 31.83 7.27 10.45
N ASN A 651 32.62 8.34 10.47
CA ASN A 651 34.04 8.30 10.18
C ASN A 651 34.80 7.44 11.20
N ILE A 652 34.47 7.52 12.50
CA ILE A 652 35.10 6.70 13.56
C ILE A 652 34.77 5.22 13.36
N VAL A 653 33.49 4.89 13.16
CA VAL A 653 33.06 3.50 12.96
C VAL A 653 33.67 2.90 11.70
N MET A 654 33.74 3.67 10.61
CA MET A 654 34.30 3.20 9.35
C MET A 654 35.81 3.02 9.42
N ASN A 655 36.52 3.87 10.15
CA ASN A 655 37.93 3.65 10.45
C ASN A 655 38.13 2.36 11.24
N PHE A 656 37.31 2.09 12.26
CA PHE A 656 37.41 0.83 13.00
C PHE A 656 37.16 -0.40 12.11
N LEU A 657 36.17 -0.36 11.22
CA LEU A 657 35.83 -1.49 10.34
C LEU A 657 36.79 -1.68 9.16
N CYS A 658 37.41 -0.61 8.66
CA CYS A 658 38.19 -0.64 7.42
C CYS A 658 39.70 -0.44 7.64
N ALA A 659 40.16 -0.06 8.83
CA ALA A 659 41.58 0.14 9.10
C ALA A 659 42.35 -1.19 9.06
N SER A 660 43.59 -1.12 8.55
CA SER A 660 44.58 -2.17 8.81
C SER A 660 45.14 -1.96 10.21
N HIS A 661 44.95 -2.90 11.13
CA HIS A 661 45.61 -2.84 12.43
C HIS A 661 47.13 -2.78 12.24
N THR A 662 47.75 -1.65 12.60
CA THR A 662 49.19 -1.58 12.84
C THR A 662 49.48 -2.20 14.20
N LEU A 663 50.71 -2.71 14.38
CA LEU A 663 51.18 -3.45 15.56
C LEU A 663 51.01 -2.69 16.90
N ASP A 664 50.74 -1.38 16.87
CA ASP A 664 50.65 -0.51 18.06
C ASP A 664 49.21 -0.23 18.55
N GLY A 665 48.17 -0.79 17.92
CA GLY A 665 46.80 -0.77 18.46
C GLY A 665 46.08 0.59 18.49
N GLU A 666 46.73 1.69 18.10
CA GLU A 666 46.08 3.01 17.95
C GLU A 666 45.33 3.10 16.61
N ILE A 667 44.03 3.43 16.66
CA ILE A 667 43.21 3.71 15.48
C ILE A 667 43.60 5.09 14.95
N ASN A 668 44.53 5.12 13.98
CA ASN A 668 44.80 6.34 13.24
C ASN A 668 43.59 6.64 12.35
N CYS A 669 42.77 7.62 12.75
CA CYS A 669 41.59 8.03 11.98
C CYS A 669 42.07 8.68 10.68
N ASN A 670 41.95 7.95 9.57
CA ASN A 670 42.28 8.45 8.24
C ASN A 670 41.02 8.42 7.35
N PHE A 671 41.14 8.96 6.14
CA PHE A 671 40.04 8.99 5.17
C PHE A 671 40.20 7.89 4.10
N ASP A 672 41.08 6.91 4.30
CA ASP A 672 41.40 5.89 3.30
C ASP A 672 40.20 4.98 3.03
N TRP A 673 39.33 4.77 4.03
CA TRP A 673 38.13 3.96 3.86
C TRP A 673 37.15 4.56 2.83
N LEU A 674 37.17 5.89 2.63
CA LEU A 674 36.35 6.55 1.61
C LEU A 674 36.64 6.03 0.21
N GLN A 675 37.87 5.52 -0.03
CA GLN A 675 38.22 4.92 -1.30
C GLN A 675 37.34 3.73 -1.65
N TYR A 676 36.66 3.08 -0.68
CA TYR A 676 35.80 1.92 -0.94
C TYR A 676 34.37 2.26 -1.36
N PHE A 677 34.04 3.55 -1.45
CA PHE A 677 32.71 4.05 -1.82
C PHE A 677 32.82 5.05 -2.96
N ASP A 678 31.78 5.13 -3.79
CA ASP A 678 31.64 6.17 -4.80
C ASP A 678 30.82 7.35 -4.25
N VAL A 679 29.85 7.08 -3.36
CA VAL A 679 29.02 8.09 -2.69
C VAL A 679 28.78 7.70 -1.22
N VAL A 680 28.94 8.64 -0.30
CA VAL A 680 28.57 8.48 1.12
C VAL A 680 27.53 9.54 1.49
N ILE A 681 26.43 9.14 2.11
CA ILE A 681 25.36 10.01 2.61
C ILE A 681 25.12 9.70 4.10
N THR A 682 25.37 10.70 4.93
CA THR A 682 25.18 10.66 6.39
C THR A 682 23.91 11.41 6.77
N GLY A 683 23.40 11.25 7.99
CA GLY A 683 22.23 11.98 8.50
C GLY A 683 20.99 11.90 7.60
N SER A 684 20.80 10.78 6.90
CA SER A 684 19.80 10.63 5.82
C SER A 684 18.34 10.66 6.29
N ALA A 685 18.09 10.49 7.60
CA ALA A 685 16.75 10.46 8.19
C ALA A 685 15.79 9.43 7.55
N LYS A 686 16.28 8.22 7.26
CA LYS A 686 15.47 7.05 6.89
C LYS A 686 14.37 6.83 7.95
N PRO A 687 13.11 6.55 7.55
CA PRO A 687 12.66 6.25 6.18
C PRO A 687 12.34 7.49 5.31
N GLY A 688 12.41 8.71 5.85
CA GLY A 688 12.12 9.96 5.13
C GLY A 688 12.94 10.13 3.86
N PHE A 689 14.20 9.68 3.86
CA PHE A 689 15.08 9.61 2.69
C PHE A 689 14.43 8.98 1.44
N PHE A 690 13.57 7.97 1.63
CA PHE A 690 12.91 7.23 0.55
C PHE A 690 11.56 7.83 0.13
N LEU A 691 11.03 8.79 0.90
CA LEU A 691 9.67 9.34 0.74
C LEU A 691 9.68 10.80 0.29
N ASP A 692 10.62 11.59 0.79
CA ASP A 692 10.67 13.02 0.55
C ASP A 692 11.55 13.36 -0.65
N ASN A 693 10.93 13.66 -1.79
CA ASN A 693 11.64 14.09 -2.99
C ASN A 693 12.17 15.53 -2.94
N HIS A 694 11.89 16.27 -1.85
CA HIS A 694 12.28 17.68 -1.66
C HIS A 694 13.32 17.90 -0.56
N ALA A 695 13.84 16.84 0.06
CA ALA A 695 14.84 16.96 1.13
C ALA A 695 16.15 17.56 0.61
N ASN A 696 16.66 18.59 1.30
CA ASN A 696 17.95 19.21 0.98
C ASN A 696 19.10 18.22 1.19
N ILE A 697 20.09 18.25 0.29
CA ILE A 697 21.34 17.50 0.43
C ILE A 697 22.48 18.49 0.65
N PHE A 698 23.35 18.20 1.61
CA PHE A 698 24.50 19.03 1.91
C PHE A 698 25.81 18.31 1.61
N GLU A 699 26.79 18.96 0.98
CA GLU A 699 28.12 18.38 0.78
C GLU A 699 28.96 18.60 2.04
N VAL A 700 29.63 17.55 2.49
CA VAL A 700 30.43 17.54 3.72
C VAL A 700 31.90 17.61 3.33
N GLU A 701 32.64 18.57 3.88
CA GLU A 701 34.10 18.59 3.81
C GLU A 701 34.68 17.58 4.81
N PRO A 702 35.36 16.49 4.38
CA PRO A 702 35.75 15.40 5.28
C PRO A 702 36.67 15.82 6.42
N GLU A 703 37.57 16.77 6.16
CA GLU A 703 38.61 17.23 7.08
C GLU A 703 38.05 18.10 8.21
N SER A 704 37.13 19.02 7.88
CA SER A 704 36.54 19.96 8.84
C SER A 704 35.18 19.50 9.39
N GLY A 705 34.51 18.57 8.70
CA GLY A 705 33.13 18.17 8.97
C GLY A 705 32.09 19.24 8.59
N MET A 706 32.51 20.37 7.99
CA MET A 706 31.62 21.48 7.67
C MET A 706 30.74 21.20 6.46
N LEU A 707 29.53 21.78 6.47
CA LEU A 707 28.57 21.69 5.38
C LEU A 707 28.79 22.83 4.37
N LEU A 708 29.23 22.50 3.16
CA LEU A 708 29.76 23.45 2.18
C LEU A 708 28.69 24.28 1.44
N ASN A 709 27.44 23.80 1.38
CA ASN A 709 26.32 24.44 0.66
C ASN A 709 25.22 24.93 1.62
N THR A 710 25.63 25.53 2.73
CA THR A 710 24.74 26.21 3.70
C THR A 710 24.80 27.73 3.53
N ASP A 711 23.74 28.43 3.93
CA ASP A 711 23.58 29.90 3.77
C ASP A 711 24.72 30.71 4.43
N ASN A 712 25.53 30.09 5.31
CA ASN A 712 26.60 30.74 6.06
C ASN A 712 28.03 30.33 5.64
N GLY A 713 28.25 29.78 4.43
CA GLY A 713 29.62 29.41 3.99
C GLY A 713 29.88 29.25 2.49
N THR A 714 28.96 29.69 1.62
CA THR A 714 28.92 29.74 0.12
C THR A 714 30.00 29.02 -0.72
N PRO A 715 29.58 28.28 -1.79
CA PRO A 715 29.09 28.96 -3.00
C PRO A 715 27.69 28.52 -3.50
N MET A 716 26.87 29.52 -3.85
CA MET A 716 25.68 29.39 -4.71
C MET A 716 26.05 29.58 -6.19
N PRO A 717 25.36 28.91 -7.14
CA PRO A 717 25.31 29.38 -8.52
C PRO A 717 24.38 30.60 -8.64
N GLN A 718 24.86 31.66 -9.31
CA GLN A 718 24.09 32.86 -9.64
C GLN A 718 22.84 32.55 -10.49
N VAL A 719 21.78 33.33 -10.24
CA VAL A 719 20.55 33.37 -11.03
C VAL A 719 20.90 33.57 -12.51
N GLY A 720 20.49 32.62 -13.36
CA GLY A 720 20.59 32.74 -14.82
C GLY A 720 21.32 31.62 -15.56
N ASN A 721 21.97 30.66 -14.89
CA ASN A 721 22.59 29.51 -15.54
C ASN A 721 21.83 28.21 -15.27
N THR A 722 21.26 27.61 -16.32
CA THR A 722 20.75 26.23 -16.30
C THR A 722 21.92 25.25 -16.26
N SER A 723 22.01 24.50 -15.16
CA SER A 723 23.00 23.45 -14.80
C SER A 723 24.06 23.95 -13.79
N PRO A 724 24.21 23.29 -12.63
CA PRO A 724 25.37 23.52 -11.78
C PRO A 724 26.62 23.13 -12.57
N LYS A 725 27.46 24.13 -12.90
CA LYS A 725 28.80 23.85 -13.44
C LYS A 725 29.60 23.15 -12.35
N LEU A 726 29.75 21.83 -12.48
CA LEU A 726 30.91 21.10 -11.98
C LEU A 726 32.17 21.85 -12.41
N LEU A 727 32.90 22.42 -11.46
CA LEU A 727 34.22 23.03 -11.65
C LEU A 727 35.22 22.28 -10.76
N PRO A 728 36.52 22.27 -11.09
CA PRO A 728 37.14 21.67 -12.28
C PRO A 728 38.06 20.50 -11.88
N LYS A 729 38.49 19.71 -12.87
CA LYS A 729 39.51 18.65 -12.76
C LYS A 729 40.72 19.13 -11.95
N GLY A 730 41.02 18.44 -10.84
CA GLY A 730 42.21 18.77 -10.05
C GLY A 730 42.46 18.04 -8.75
N LEU A 731 41.67 17.04 -8.32
CA LEU A 731 42.10 16.06 -7.32
C LEU A 731 41.49 14.69 -7.67
N SER A 732 42.33 13.66 -7.63
CA SER A 732 42.07 12.26 -7.97
C SER A 732 40.70 11.76 -7.49
N LYS A 733 39.88 11.15 -8.38
CA LYS A 733 38.74 10.22 -8.15
C LYS A 733 38.37 9.95 -6.66
N THR A 734 38.01 10.97 -5.89
CA THR A 734 37.70 10.83 -4.46
C THR A 734 36.20 10.71 -4.28
N CYS A 735 35.79 9.79 -3.40
CA CYS A 735 34.42 9.61 -2.97
C CYS A 735 33.82 10.93 -2.47
N ARG A 736 32.58 11.24 -2.86
CA ARG A 736 31.88 12.45 -2.40
C ARG A 736 31.02 12.13 -1.18
N VAL A 737 31.13 12.97 -0.16
CA VAL A 737 30.44 12.82 1.12
C VAL A 737 29.33 13.87 1.22
N PHE A 738 28.14 13.42 1.60
CA PHE A 738 26.96 14.26 1.77
C PHE A 738 26.26 14.01 3.10
N GLN A 739 25.37 14.92 3.48
CA GLN A 739 24.46 14.82 4.61
C GLN A 739 23.02 15.11 4.19
N GLY A 740 22.06 14.32 4.68
CA GLY A 740 20.64 14.45 4.37
C GLY A 740 20.27 13.88 3.00
N GLY A 741 19.57 14.68 2.19
CA GLY A 741 19.17 14.33 0.83
C GLY A 741 18.03 13.32 0.74
N CYS A 742 17.83 12.82 -0.48
CA CYS A 742 16.77 11.85 -0.79
C CYS A 742 17.25 10.85 -1.84
N VAL A 743 16.47 9.80 -2.05
CA VAL A 743 16.75 8.78 -3.06
C VAL A 743 16.96 9.37 -4.47
N GLY A 744 16.23 10.42 -4.83
CA GLY A 744 16.39 11.09 -6.13
C GLY A 744 17.76 11.75 -6.31
N HIS A 745 18.38 12.23 -5.23
CA HIS A 745 19.75 12.74 -5.27
C HIS A 745 20.75 11.62 -5.48
N LEU A 746 20.58 10.52 -4.77
CA LEU A 746 21.44 9.34 -4.89
C LEU A 746 21.39 8.73 -6.31
N HIS A 747 20.22 8.59 -6.91
CA HIS A 747 20.08 8.09 -8.29
C HIS A 747 20.83 8.98 -9.28
N LYS A 748 20.75 10.30 -9.12
CA LYS A 748 21.49 11.25 -9.95
C LYS A 748 23.00 11.16 -9.74
N LEU A 749 23.46 11.02 -8.49
CA LEU A 749 24.89 10.93 -8.16
C LEU A 749 25.52 9.65 -8.72
N LEU A 750 24.80 8.53 -8.68
CA LEU A 750 25.25 7.24 -9.17
C LEU A 750 24.89 6.96 -10.63
N SER A 751 24.22 7.90 -11.31
CA SER A 751 23.71 7.73 -12.69
C SER A 751 22.85 6.46 -12.86
N VAL A 752 22.00 6.16 -11.87
CA VAL A 752 21.09 5.02 -11.89
C VAL A 752 19.91 5.33 -12.82
N GLU A 753 19.74 4.53 -13.87
CA GLU A 753 18.65 4.69 -14.83
C GLU A 753 17.39 3.92 -14.42
N SER A 754 17.58 2.74 -13.82
CA SER A 754 16.49 1.91 -13.31
C SER A 754 16.69 1.56 -11.85
N SER A 755 15.63 1.69 -11.07
CA SER A 755 15.60 1.31 -9.65
C SER A 755 15.87 -0.19 -9.43
N SER A 756 15.64 -1.05 -10.42
CA SER A 756 15.94 -2.48 -10.34
C SER A 756 17.43 -2.80 -10.37
N GLN A 757 18.29 -1.85 -10.76
CA GLN A 757 19.74 -2.01 -10.80
C GLN A 757 20.38 -1.91 -9.40
N VAL A 758 19.64 -1.37 -8.42
CA VAL A 758 20.14 -1.13 -7.06
C VAL A 758 19.81 -2.29 -6.15
N LEU A 759 20.83 -2.84 -5.50
CA LEU A 759 20.70 -3.75 -4.34
C LEU A 759 21.03 -2.98 -3.05
N TYR A 760 20.00 -2.80 -2.22
CA TYR A 760 20.12 -2.21 -0.90
C TYR A 760 20.27 -3.29 0.17
N VAL A 761 21.23 -3.14 1.07
CA VAL A 761 21.50 -4.10 2.16
C VAL A 761 21.14 -3.43 3.48
N GLY A 762 20.05 -3.85 4.10
CA GLY A 762 19.60 -3.30 5.38
C GLY A 762 19.61 -4.34 6.48
N ASP A 763 19.67 -3.89 7.72
CA ASP A 763 19.38 -4.68 8.89
C ASP A 763 17.97 -4.39 9.42
N HIS A 764 17.24 -3.35 8.94
CA HIS A 764 15.91 -2.95 9.42
C HIS A 764 14.77 -3.21 8.40
N ILE A 765 13.83 -4.11 8.69
CA ILE A 765 12.73 -4.45 7.75
C ILE A 765 11.87 -3.23 7.36
N TYR A 766 11.46 -2.38 8.31
CA TYR A 766 10.55 -1.26 8.02
C TYR A 766 11.25 0.01 7.52
N GLY A 767 12.36 0.40 8.18
CA GLY A 767 13.11 1.62 7.85
C GLY A 767 13.87 1.52 6.53
N ASP A 768 14.40 0.34 6.21
CA ASP A 768 15.28 0.12 5.07
C ASP A 768 14.60 -0.61 3.90
N ILE A 769 13.82 -1.66 4.18
CA ILE A 769 13.46 -2.66 3.15
C ILE A 769 12.03 -2.46 2.61
N LEU A 770 11.05 -2.30 3.48
CA LEU A 770 9.63 -2.24 3.08
C LEU A 770 9.36 -1.03 2.18
N ARG A 771 10.01 0.12 2.46
CA ARG A 771 9.83 1.36 1.71
C ARG A 771 10.64 1.39 0.42
N SER A 772 11.88 0.92 0.42
CA SER A 772 12.69 0.79 -0.80
C SER A 772 12.07 -0.17 -1.82
N LYS A 773 11.50 -1.30 -1.37
CA LYS A 773 10.85 -2.28 -2.26
C LYS A 773 9.48 -1.83 -2.77
N LYS A 774 8.59 -1.31 -1.91
CA LYS A 774 7.21 -0.96 -2.32
C LYS A 774 7.11 0.32 -3.14
N VAL A 775 7.94 1.32 -2.84
CA VAL A 775 7.83 2.66 -3.46
C VAL A 775 8.78 2.80 -4.63
N LEU A 776 10.00 2.27 -4.51
CA LEU A 776 11.08 2.49 -5.47
C LEU A 776 11.35 1.27 -6.36
N GLY A 777 10.98 0.06 -5.91
CA GLY A 777 11.26 -1.18 -6.65
C GLY A 777 12.73 -1.62 -6.57
N TRP A 778 13.48 -1.14 -5.58
CA TRP A 778 14.84 -1.59 -5.30
C TRP A 778 14.89 -3.08 -4.96
N ARG A 779 16.00 -3.73 -5.32
CA ARG A 779 16.35 -5.05 -4.78
C ARG A 779 16.84 -4.86 -3.36
N THR A 780 16.48 -5.79 -2.48
CA THR A 780 16.79 -5.68 -1.06
C THR A 780 17.42 -6.95 -0.52
N MET A 781 18.43 -6.80 0.31
CA MET A 781 19.02 -7.86 1.12
C MET A 781 18.86 -7.52 2.60
N LEU A 782 18.44 -8.49 3.41
CA LEU A 782 18.31 -8.33 4.87
C LEU A 782 19.45 -9.04 5.60
N VAL A 783 20.13 -8.34 6.49
CA VAL A 783 21.09 -8.94 7.43
C VAL A 783 20.35 -9.36 8.71
N VAL A 784 20.46 -10.64 9.07
CA VAL A 784 19.82 -11.28 10.23
C VAL A 784 20.89 -12.02 11.04
N PRO A 785 21.63 -11.33 11.93
CA PRO A 785 22.75 -11.94 12.68
C PRO A 785 22.36 -13.20 13.45
N GLU A 786 21.12 -13.26 13.96
CA GLU A 786 20.60 -14.40 14.73
C GLU A 786 20.55 -15.71 13.91
N LEU A 787 20.62 -15.62 12.58
CA LEU A 787 20.53 -16.76 11.67
C LEU A 787 21.67 -17.75 11.84
N GLU A 788 22.88 -17.30 12.18
CA GLU A 788 24.04 -18.18 12.40
C GLU A 788 23.74 -19.22 13.47
N ARG A 789 23.33 -18.75 14.65
CA ARG A 789 22.99 -19.62 15.76
C ARG A 789 21.78 -20.51 15.43
N GLU A 790 20.81 -19.98 14.70
CA GLU A 790 19.65 -20.76 14.28
C GLU A 790 20.03 -21.91 13.35
N VAL A 791 20.93 -21.69 12.37
CA VAL A 791 21.40 -22.73 11.44
C VAL A 791 22.22 -23.81 12.14
N GLU A 792 23.12 -23.42 13.05
CA GLU A 792 23.88 -24.37 13.89
C GLU A 792 22.94 -25.31 14.66
N LEU A 793 21.95 -24.72 15.35
CA LEU A 793 20.97 -25.49 16.13
C LEU A 793 20.08 -26.36 15.24
N LEU A 794 19.74 -25.91 14.03
CA LEU A 794 19.00 -26.71 13.06
C LEU A 794 19.78 -27.97 12.66
N TRP A 795 21.10 -27.84 12.49
CA TRP A 795 21.98 -28.96 12.19
C TRP A 795 22.12 -29.93 13.37
N GLU A 796 22.33 -29.40 14.58
CA GLU A 796 22.44 -30.20 15.82
C GLU A 796 21.14 -30.97 16.11
N LEU A 797 19.98 -30.36 15.88
CA LEU A 797 18.68 -30.93 16.22
C LEU A 797 18.06 -31.80 15.10
N ARG A 798 18.78 -32.02 13.99
CA ARG A 798 18.23 -32.70 12.78
C ARG A 798 17.55 -34.04 13.08
N ASP A 799 18.16 -34.89 13.91
CA ASP A 799 17.65 -36.23 14.19
C ASP A 799 16.48 -36.20 15.17
N ARG A 800 16.51 -35.29 16.16
CA ARG A 800 15.38 -35.00 17.04
C ARG A 800 14.17 -34.48 16.25
N ARG A 801 14.40 -33.66 15.21
CA ARG A 801 13.33 -33.16 14.33
C ARG A 801 12.77 -34.25 13.41
N LYS A 802 13.58 -35.22 12.97
CA LYS A 802 13.07 -36.43 12.28
C LYS A 802 12.15 -37.22 13.20
N GLN A 803 12.55 -37.46 14.45
CA GLN A 803 11.69 -38.12 15.45
C GLN A 803 10.39 -37.35 15.70
N LEU A 804 10.45 -36.02 15.78
CA LEU A 804 9.26 -35.18 15.93
C LEU A 804 8.30 -35.29 14.73
N ARG A 805 8.83 -35.47 13.51
CA ARG A 805 8.02 -35.71 12.30
C ARG A 805 7.34 -37.07 12.36
N LEU A 806 8.05 -38.12 12.78
CA LEU A 806 7.47 -39.45 12.97
C LEU A 806 6.34 -39.44 14.02
N LEU A 807 6.58 -38.86 15.20
CA LEU A 807 5.55 -38.72 16.23
C LEU A 807 4.32 -37.95 15.75
N ARG A 808 4.50 -36.95 14.87
CA ARG A 808 3.39 -36.21 14.27
C ARG A 808 2.60 -37.10 13.30
N ASN A 809 3.28 -37.86 12.45
CA ASN A 809 2.62 -38.77 11.50
C ASN A 809 1.84 -39.86 12.24
N ASP A 810 2.43 -40.44 13.29
CA ASP A 810 1.76 -41.40 14.17
C ASP A 810 0.51 -40.78 14.81
N ARG A 811 0.60 -39.52 15.25
CA ARG A 811 -0.54 -38.81 15.84
C ARG A 811 -1.67 -38.64 14.84
N VAL A 812 -1.36 -38.24 13.61
CA VAL A 812 -2.35 -38.05 12.53
C VAL A 812 -3.02 -39.38 12.20
N LEU A 813 -2.23 -40.45 12.01
CA LEU A 813 -2.74 -41.78 11.72
C LEU A 813 -3.73 -42.28 12.79
N VAL A 814 -3.36 -42.15 14.06
CA VAL A 814 -4.23 -42.56 15.18
C VAL A 814 -5.48 -41.65 15.26
N GLU A 815 -5.35 -40.35 15.00
CA GLU A 815 -6.48 -39.43 14.97
C GLU A 815 -7.49 -39.79 13.86
N ASP A 816 -7.00 -40.14 12.67
CA ASP A 816 -7.84 -40.55 11.54
C ASP A 816 -8.54 -41.90 11.80
N GLN A 817 -7.84 -42.88 12.36
CA GLN A 817 -8.45 -44.16 12.78
C GLN A 817 -9.55 -43.96 13.83
N VAL A 818 -9.32 -43.09 14.83
CA VAL A 818 -10.33 -42.74 15.84
C VAL A 818 -11.54 -42.05 15.20
N HIS A 819 -11.33 -41.13 14.26
CA HIS A 819 -12.44 -40.47 13.55
C HIS A 819 -13.24 -41.45 12.72
N HIS A 820 -12.58 -42.37 12.00
CA HIS A 820 -13.25 -43.40 11.21
C HIS A 820 -14.10 -44.32 12.07
N LEU A 821 -13.56 -44.86 13.17
CA LEU A 821 -14.31 -45.74 14.08
C LEU A 821 -15.51 -45.02 14.72
N LYS A 822 -15.34 -43.76 15.12
CA LYS A 822 -16.46 -42.95 15.64
C LYS A 822 -17.55 -42.71 14.60
N TRP A 823 -17.16 -42.55 13.33
CA TRP A 823 -18.09 -42.40 12.23
C TRP A 823 -18.88 -43.69 12.00
N SER A 824 -18.19 -44.81 11.82
CA SER A 824 -18.81 -46.13 11.60
C SER A 824 -19.74 -46.52 12.75
N LEU A 825 -19.33 -46.33 14.01
CA LEU A 825 -20.20 -46.57 15.18
C LEU A 825 -21.47 -45.71 15.20
N LYS A 826 -21.48 -44.55 14.54
CA LYS A 826 -22.60 -43.60 14.55
C LYS A 826 -23.54 -43.78 13.36
N PHE A 827 -23.03 -44.22 12.21
CA PHE A 827 -23.77 -44.17 10.94
C PHE A 827 -23.90 -45.51 10.21
N GLU A 828 -23.12 -46.54 10.57
CA GLU A 828 -23.24 -47.87 9.96
C GLU A 828 -24.15 -48.78 10.77
N SER A 829 -24.94 -49.62 10.09
CA SER A 829 -25.76 -50.65 10.74
C SER A 829 -24.90 -51.87 11.06
N LEU A 830 -24.32 -51.88 12.26
CA LEU A 830 -23.41 -52.93 12.73
C LEU A 830 -24.15 -53.90 13.65
N GLY A 831 -23.72 -55.17 13.68
CA GLY A 831 -24.20 -56.14 14.67
C GLY A 831 -23.71 -55.80 16.09
N ASP A 832 -24.39 -56.29 17.13
CA ASP A 832 -24.06 -55.98 18.53
C ASP A 832 -22.62 -56.43 18.92
N ASP A 833 -22.18 -57.58 18.43
CA ASP A 833 -20.81 -58.09 18.67
C ASP A 833 -19.74 -57.24 17.97
N GLU A 834 -19.99 -56.82 16.73
CA GLU A 834 -19.09 -55.95 15.97
C GLU A 834 -18.98 -54.56 16.62
N LYS A 835 -20.11 -54.03 17.06
CA LYS A 835 -20.19 -52.76 17.78
C LYS A 835 -19.40 -52.81 19.09
N GLN A 836 -19.51 -53.90 19.85
CA GLN A 836 -18.78 -54.06 21.10
C GLN A 836 -17.26 -54.18 20.87
N ASN A 837 -16.84 -54.90 19.83
CA ASN A 837 -15.43 -54.99 19.44
C ASN A 837 -14.85 -53.61 19.04
N MET A 838 -15.58 -52.86 18.21
CA MET A 838 -15.17 -51.52 17.79
C MET A 838 -15.09 -50.51 18.94
N ILE A 839 -15.99 -50.60 19.93
CA ILE A 839 -15.91 -49.78 21.15
C ILE A 839 -14.64 -50.10 21.96
N SER A 840 -14.27 -51.38 22.07
CA SER A 840 -13.02 -51.79 22.74
C SER A 840 -11.80 -51.21 22.02
N THR A 841 -11.70 -51.39 20.69
CA THR A 841 -10.62 -50.84 19.87
C THR A 841 -10.56 -49.32 19.95
N LEU A 842 -11.71 -48.64 19.98
CA LEU A 842 -11.77 -47.19 20.14
C LEU A 842 -11.17 -46.75 21.47
N GLY A 843 -11.45 -47.45 22.58
CA GLY A 843 -10.87 -47.14 23.89
C GLY A 843 -9.34 -47.27 23.92
N GLU A 844 -8.80 -48.30 23.28
CA GLU A 844 -7.36 -48.49 23.11
C GLU A 844 -6.73 -47.37 22.27
N LEU A 845 -7.34 -47.02 21.14
CA LEU A 845 -6.88 -45.96 20.25
C LEU A 845 -6.99 -44.57 20.88
N GLU A 846 -8.02 -44.30 21.70
CA GLU A 846 -8.13 -43.05 22.45
C GLU A 846 -7.01 -42.91 23.50
N SER A 847 -6.68 -44.01 24.19
CA SER A 847 -5.53 -44.06 25.11
C SER A 847 -4.21 -43.82 24.36
N ARG A 848 -4.03 -44.48 23.20
CA ARG A 848 -2.85 -44.29 22.35
C ARG A 848 -2.76 -42.86 21.81
N LYS A 849 -3.88 -42.28 21.38
CA LYS A 849 -3.99 -40.88 20.92
C LYS A 849 -3.51 -39.93 22.00
N HIS A 850 -3.93 -40.14 23.24
CA HIS A 850 -3.51 -39.31 24.38
C HIS A 850 -1.99 -39.42 24.62
N GLN A 851 -1.45 -40.65 24.65
CA GLN A 851 -0.02 -40.90 24.84
C GLN A 851 0.84 -40.25 23.74
N VAL A 852 0.52 -40.50 22.47
CA VAL A 852 1.26 -39.96 21.32
C VAL A 852 1.17 -38.43 21.30
N ARG A 853 0.01 -37.86 21.62
CA ARG A 853 -0.17 -36.40 21.74
C ARG A 853 0.72 -35.79 22.83
N LEU A 854 0.79 -36.40 24.00
CA LEU A 854 1.65 -35.91 25.09
C LEU A 854 3.14 -36.01 24.72
N ALA A 855 3.56 -37.15 24.15
CA ALA A 855 4.94 -37.35 23.70
C ALA A 855 5.32 -36.34 22.60
N HIS A 856 4.44 -36.13 21.63
CA HIS A 856 4.62 -35.14 20.55
C HIS A 856 4.73 -33.72 21.12
N GLN A 857 3.84 -33.32 22.03
CA GLN A 857 3.88 -32.00 22.67
C GLN A 857 5.15 -31.79 23.49
N GLN A 858 5.60 -32.80 24.24
CA GLN A 858 6.82 -32.71 25.02
C GLN A 858 8.05 -32.59 24.12
N ALA A 859 8.17 -33.45 23.11
CA ALA A 859 9.27 -33.38 22.16
C ALA A 859 9.30 -32.05 21.40
N GLN A 860 8.13 -31.49 21.08
CA GLN A 860 8.02 -30.17 20.46
C GLN A 860 8.50 -29.06 21.41
N ARG A 861 8.09 -29.09 22.69
CA ARG A 861 8.55 -28.14 23.72
C ARG A 861 10.06 -28.21 23.93
N ASP A 862 10.62 -29.41 24.06
CA ASP A 862 12.07 -29.62 24.21
C ASP A 862 12.83 -29.00 23.04
N CYS A 863 12.37 -29.24 21.81
CA CYS A 863 12.99 -28.69 20.60
C CYS A 863 12.86 -27.16 20.55
N HIS A 864 11.70 -26.62 20.92
CA HIS A 864 11.45 -25.17 20.99
C HIS A 864 12.40 -24.48 21.98
N GLN A 865 12.55 -25.03 23.19
CA GLN A 865 13.39 -24.46 24.25
C GLN A 865 14.89 -24.46 23.92
N LYS A 866 15.34 -25.32 23.00
CA LYS A 866 16.74 -25.33 22.53
C LYS A 866 17.11 -24.10 21.71
N PHE A 867 16.16 -23.53 20.96
CA PHE A 867 16.39 -22.27 20.25
C PHE A 867 16.38 -21.08 21.19
N HIS A 868 15.33 -20.99 22.01
CA HIS A 868 15.21 -19.94 23.01
C HIS A 868 14.20 -20.40 24.07
N LYS A 869 14.54 -20.25 25.35
CA LYS A 869 13.77 -20.79 26.49
C LYS A 869 12.28 -20.43 26.43
N ILE A 870 12.00 -19.18 26.09
CA ILE A 870 10.65 -18.59 26.07
C ILE A 870 10.09 -18.56 24.64
N TRP A 871 10.70 -17.74 23.79
CA TRP A 871 10.17 -17.46 22.46
C TRP A 871 10.40 -18.57 21.43
N GLY A 872 11.36 -19.48 21.65
CA GLY A 872 11.79 -20.49 20.68
C GLY A 872 12.30 -19.91 19.36
N GLN A 873 12.24 -20.72 18.29
CA GLN A 873 12.87 -20.44 16.99
C GLN A 873 12.45 -19.08 16.39
N LEU A 874 13.38 -18.25 15.91
CA LEU A 874 13.08 -16.92 15.35
C LEU A 874 12.22 -17.03 14.07
N MET A 875 12.60 -17.90 13.12
CA MET A 875 11.90 -18.01 11.83
C MET A 875 10.61 -18.86 11.86
N LYS A 876 10.31 -19.54 12.97
CA LYS A 876 9.14 -20.42 13.07
C LYS A 876 8.30 -20.13 14.31
N THR A 877 7.03 -20.44 14.22
CA THR A 877 6.15 -20.48 15.38
C THR A 877 5.31 -21.74 15.29
N GLY A 878 5.72 -22.76 16.04
CA GLY A 878 5.27 -24.14 15.81
C GLY A 878 5.79 -24.64 14.46
N TYR A 879 4.87 -25.02 13.57
CA TYR A 879 5.22 -25.52 12.22
C TYR A 879 5.15 -24.45 11.12
N GLN A 880 4.53 -23.31 11.43
CA GLN A 880 4.35 -22.23 10.46
C GLN A 880 5.51 -21.23 10.55
N ASN A 881 5.71 -20.47 9.48
CA ASN A 881 6.59 -19.30 9.52
C ASN A 881 6.10 -18.35 10.62
N SER A 882 7.05 -17.80 11.39
CA SER A 882 6.74 -16.68 12.28
C SER A 882 6.33 -15.45 11.46
N ARG A 883 5.73 -14.45 12.11
CA ARG A 883 5.52 -13.14 11.47
C ARG A 883 6.82 -12.59 10.89
N PHE A 884 7.93 -12.68 11.65
CA PHE A 884 9.23 -12.22 11.20
C PHE A 884 9.68 -12.94 9.93
N ALA A 885 9.66 -14.27 9.90
CA ALA A 885 10.00 -15.02 8.69
C ALA A 885 9.13 -14.65 7.50
N HIS A 886 7.83 -14.43 7.71
CA HIS A 886 6.95 -13.98 6.64
C HIS A 886 7.29 -12.56 6.15
N GLN A 887 7.76 -11.68 7.02
CA GLN A 887 8.27 -10.36 6.61
C GLN A 887 9.58 -10.49 5.83
N VAL A 888 10.51 -11.33 6.27
CA VAL A 888 11.77 -11.60 5.54
C VAL A 888 11.45 -12.09 4.13
N GLU A 889 10.61 -13.13 4.01
CA GLU A 889 10.14 -13.72 2.75
C GLU A 889 9.49 -12.67 1.82
N ARG A 890 8.65 -11.80 2.37
CA ARG A 890 7.93 -10.80 1.56
C ARG A 890 8.83 -9.64 1.12
N PHE A 891 9.71 -9.18 2.00
CA PHE A 891 10.39 -7.89 1.83
C PHE A 891 11.84 -8.02 1.41
N ALA A 892 12.56 -9.07 1.77
CA ALA A 892 13.94 -9.29 1.34
C ALA A 892 13.96 -10.15 0.06
N CYS A 893 14.78 -9.79 -0.93
CA CYS A 893 15.09 -10.69 -2.05
C CYS A 893 16.19 -11.69 -1.68
N LEU A 894 17.09 -11.28 -0.79
CA LEU A 894 18.17 -12.10 -0.23
C LEU A 894 18.20 -11.85 1.28
N TYR A 895 18.63 -12.83 2.06
CA TYR A 895 18.95 -12.59 3.47
C TYR A 895 20.14 -13.43 3.88
N THR A 896 20.90 -12.95 4.86
CA THR A 896 22.17 -13.55 5.29
C THR A 896 22.46 -13.18 6.75
N SER A 897 23.31 -13.95 7.44
CA SER A 897 23.74 -13.59 8.80
C SER A 897 24.66 -12.38 8.83
N GLN A 898 25.57 -12.29 7.86
CA GLN A 898 26.55 -11.22 7.73
C GLN A 898 26.61 -10.73 6.28
N VAL A 899 26.90 -9.43 6.10
CA VAL A 899 27.04 -8.84 4.76
C VAL A 899 28.26 -9.40 4.02
N SER A 900 29.34 -9.68 4.75
CA SER A 900 30.59 -10.25 4.25
C SER A 900 30.43 -11.62 3.60
N ASN A 901 29.34 -12.36 3.89
CA ASN A 901 29.01 -13.60 3.19
C ASN A 901 28.87 -13.40 1.66
N LEU A 902 28.63 -12.18 1.17
CA LEU A 902 28.67 -11.87 -0.25
C LEU A 902 30.05 -12.10 -0.87
N SER A 903 31.14 -11.96 -0.10
CA SER A 903 32.51 -12.24 -0.55
C SER A 903 32.75 -13.70 -0.92
N LEU A 904 31.90 -14.60 -0.42
CA LEU A 904 31.96 -16.04 -0.74
C LEU A 904 31.40 -16.34 -2.14
N TYR A 905 30.75 -15.38 -2.77
CA TYR A 905 30.12 -15.54 -4.07
C TYR A 905 30.77 -14.63 -5.10
N SER A 906 30.85 -15.11 -6.35
CA SER A 906 31.22 -14.25 -7.46
C SER A 906 30.25 -13.05 -7.53
N PRO A 907 30.74 -11.81 -7.76
CA PRO A 907 29.89 -10.66 -8.00
C PRO A 907 28.84 -10.91 -9.09
N ASP A 908 29.16 -11.75 -10.08
CA ASP A 908 28.30 -12.10 -11.22
C ASP A 908 27.37 -13.29 -10.95
N LYS A 909 27.30 -13.76 -9.69
CA LYS A 909 26.40 -14.85 -9.28
C LYS A 909 24.95 -14.48 -9.54
N TYR A 910 24.26 -15.36 -10.27
CA TYR A 910 22.81 -15.31 -10.41
C TYR A 910 22.15 -16.10 -9.27
N TYR A 911 21.39 -15.40 -8.41
CA TYR A 911 20.63 -16.02 -7.33
C TYR A 911 19.29 -16.54 -7.85
N ARG A 912 19.04 -17.84 -7.71
CA ARG A 912 17.80 -18.52 -8.13
C ARG A 912 17.01 -18.96 -6.91
N PRO A 913 15.71 -18.66 -6.81
CA PRO A 913 14.86 -19.21 -5.77
C PRO A 913 14.71 -20.73 -5.96
N SER A 914 14.38 -21.44 -4.88
CA SER A 914 13.81 -22.79 -4.98
C SER A 914 12.39 -22.72 -5.57
N GLU A 915 11.92 -23.82 -6.13
CA GLU A 915 10.53 -23.95 -6.57
C GLU A 915 9.58 -23.88 -5.36
N ASP A 916 8.48 -23.14 -5.51
CA ASP A 916 7.42 -23.08 -4.51
C ASP A 916 6.47 -24.25 -4.71
N PHE A 917 6.22 -25.00 -3.63
CA PHE A 917 5.28 -26.12 -3.65
C PHE A 917 4.00 -25.78 -2.89
N MET A 918 2.87 -25.92 -3.55
CA MET A 918 1.54 -25.96 -2.98
C MET A 918 1.31 -27.31 -2.27
N PRO A 919 0.43 -27.37 -1.25
CA PRO A 919 0.22 -28.60 -0.47
C PRO A 919 -0.11 -29.86 -1.29
N HIS A 920 -0.79 -29.72 -2.44
CA HIS A 920 -1.17 -30.85 -3.30
C HIS A 920 -0.03 -31.35 -4.21
N GLU A 921 1.07 -30.61 -4.30
CA GLU A 921 2.23 -30.97 -5.14
C GLU A 921 3.23 -31.85 -4.38
N PHE A 922 3.24 -31.80 -3.04
CA PHE A 922 4.19 -32.55 -2.21
C PHE A 922 4.11 -34.07 -2.41
N ASP A 923 2.91 -34.62 -2.62
CA ASP A 923 2.71 -36.07 -2.78
C ASP A 923 3.12 -36.56 -4.18
N ILE A 924 3.23 -35.66 -5.16
CA ILE A 924 3.58 -36.01 -6.55
C ILE A 924 5.10 -36.16 -6.72
N PHE A 925 5.90 -35.44 -5.94
CA PHE A 925 7.37 -35.41 -6.04
C PHE A 925 8.11 -36.27 -5.01
N LEU A 926 7.40 -36.85 -4.03
CA LEU A 926 7.97 -37.75 -3.01
C LEU A 926 7.74 -39.25 -3.30
N LEU A 927 7.13 -39.59 -4.43
CA LEU A 927 7.13 -40.90 -5.08
C LEU A 927 8.32 -40.99 -6.04
#